data_AF-A0A380TH97-F1
#
_entry.id   AF-A0A380TH97-F1
#
_cell.length_a   1.000
_cell.length_b   1.000
_cell.length_c   1.000
_cell.angle_alpha   90.00
_cell.angle_beta   90.00
_cell.angle_gamma   90.00
#
_symmetry.space_group_name_H-M   'P 1'
#
loop_
_entity.id
_entity.type
_entity.pdbx_description
1 polymer ?
#
loop_
_entity_poly.entity_id
_entity_poly.type
_entity_poly.pdbx_seq_one_letter_code
_entity_poly.pdbx_strand_id
1 'polypeptide(L)'
;MAQRRPSYYLLQGRDELGTLTDSHLRVLADAGIISLDLRDRALAIDLTFRHDPPAPAEFSFIDRKAINAIRAHLLSVFGKSTFYDLDRLDVRAESTLDMPTQRRVIAMLRRIGDPKEVAGLGLTGERLLEPDSAGNVNYSVTIYERREYGNFMRVQADNLERPLDLNEGGKLDLGSTAKLRTLVSYLEIIAQLHDRYAHLPARELAEVAEDGADPLTQWSVDYLVHAGDRNLQSMMDAAMLRRYSANPGEAFFTGRGLHTFVNFDKTHNGRIMTVAEAMRYSVNLVFIRMMRDIVRFHLADGPTAPAEILGSPSHPARKEYLERFADEEGSLFLSRFFRRYRGLTPDDALSLLASRSRPVAHRLAVVFRSVRPRASVAEFSQFLRARLPNADLSAADLEHLYVTYGPDRFSLQDRGYIARVHPLELWLVAHLQKDPASSRAAVLAASVDQRQEVYGWLFKSKVQRAANTRIRIMLEEDAFEKIHDSWERLGYPFPTLVPSYATSIGTSADRPAALAELMGILVNEGLRLPTVRIDRVHLAEGTPYETHMGFSVDRVERVLPPELTRTVRRALSDVVENGTARRLAGTYRDAKGAVIPVGGKTGTGDELADSGNPKEREVSRSAAFVFYLGDRFFGVITAHVPGQFTRRYNFTSALPVQVLKVLAPALQPLINDTPEREQGDVLAAGFSR
;
A
#
# COMPACT_ATOMS: atom_id res chain seq x y z
N MET A 1 27.87 -44.04 -20.06
CA MET A 1 28.34 -43.98 -21.46
C MET A 1 27.67 -42.88 -22.29
N ALA A 2 26.36 -42.64 -22.17
CA ALA A 2 25.69 -41.53 -22.85
C ALA A 2 26.16 -40.11 -22.45
N GLN A 3 26.89 -39.95 -21.34
CA GLN A 3 27.27 -38.64 -20.76
C GLN A 3 28.07 -37.72 -21.69
N ARG A 4 28.78 -38.25 -22.69
CA ARG A 4 29.60 -37.44 -23.61
C ARG A 4 28.78 -36.75 -24.70
N ARG A 5 27.67 -37.37 -25.15
CA ARG A 5 26.74 -36.83 -26.16
C ARG A 5 25.30 -37.33 -25.92
N PRO A 6 24.68 -36.99 -24.76
CA PRO A 6 23.43 -37.61 -24.33
C PRO A 6 22.27 -37.36 -25.30
N SER A 7 22.16 -36.13 -25.82
CA SER A 7 21.12 -35.78 -26.80
C SER A 7 21.24 -36.57 -28.09
N TYR A 8 22.47 -36.80 -28.59
CA TYR A 8 22.69 -37.58 -29.81
C TYR A 8 22.29 -39.04 -29.61
N TYR A 9 22.80 -39.69 -28.56
CA TYR A 9 22.56 -41.12 -28.32
C TYR A 9 21.11 -41.44 -27.95
N LEU A 10 20.38 -40.52 -27.31
CA LEU A 10 18.98 -40.74 -26.94
C LEU A 10 17.99 -40.46 -28.10
N LEU A 11 18.37 -39.63 -29.08
CA LEU A 11 17.52 -39.25 -30.21
C LEU A 11 17.84 -39.98 -31.51
N GLN A 12 19.12 -40.08 -31.89
CA GLN A 12 19.54 -40.55 -33.22
C GLN A 12 20.52 -41.73 -33.15
N GLY A 13 21.51 -41.68 -32.24
CA GLY A 13 22.57 -42.69 -32.12
C GLY A 13 22.24 -43.88 -31.21
N ARG A 14 20.99 -44.34 -31.17
CA ARG A 14 20.57 -45.40 -30.23
C ARG A 14 21.33 -46.72 -30.43
N ASP A 15 21.54 -47.11 -31.69
CA ASP A 15 22.28 -48.32 -32.06
C ASP A 15 23.78 -48.19 -31.73
N GLU A 16 24.34 -47.00 -31.93
CA GLU A 16 25.71 -46.69 -31.52
C GLU A 16 25.88 -46.75 -29.99
N LEU A 17 24.87 -46.30 -29.23
CA LEU A 17 24.87 -46.42 -27.77
C LEU A 17 24.81 -47.89 -27.34
N GLY A 18 24.02 -48.72 -28.02
CA GLY A 18 24.00 -50.17 -27.80
C GLY A 18 25.38 -50.79 -28.02
N THR A 19 25.97 -50.53 -29.20
CA THR A 19 27.31 -51.03 -29.55
C THR A 19 28.38 -50.61 -28.54
N LEU A 20 28.34 -49.35 -28.10
CA LEU A 20 29.29 -48.81 -27.13
C LEU A 20 29.11 -49.47 -25.74
N THR A 21 27.85 -49.69 -25.35
CA THR A 21 27.50 -50.37 -24.09
C THR A 21 28.03 -51.80 -24.08
N ASP A 22 27.79 -52.54 -25.15
CA ASP A 22 28.27 -53.91 -25.33
C ASP A 22 29.79 -54.02 -25.33
N SER A 23 30.47 -53.07 -25.99
CA SER A 23 31.93 -52.99 -25.98
C SER A 23 32.47 -52.84 -24.55
N HIS A 24 31.87 -51.97 -23.74
CA HIS A 24 32.29 -51.77 -22.36
C HIS A 24 31.93 -52.96 -21.46
N LEU A 25 30.79 -53.63 -21.67
CA LEU A 25 30.47 -54.86 -20.92
C LEU A 25 31.56 -55.92 -21.10
N ARG A 26 32.09 -56.07 -22.32
CA ARG A 26 33.24 -56.97 -22.60
C ARG A 26 34.50 -56.53 -21.87
N VAL A 27 34.87 -55.24 -21.96
CA VAL A 27 36.06 -54.69 -21.27
C VAL A 27 35.96 -54.83 -19.74
N LEU A 28 34.78 -54.59 -19.16
CA LEU A 28 34.56 -54.74 -17.71
C LEU A 28 34.70 -56.19 -17.26
N ALA A 29 34.24 -57.15 -18.09
CA ALA A 29 34.41 -58.56 -17.81
C ALA A 29 35.88 -59.02 -17.93
N ASP A 30 36.59 -58.56 -18.97
CA ASP A 30 38.01 -58.85 -19.16
C ASP A 30 38.87 -58.29 -18.01
N ALA A 31 38.47 -57.14 -17.45
CA ALA A 31 39.11 -56.56 -16.26
C ALA A 31 38.68 -57.22 -14.94
N GLY A 32 37.80 -58.23 -14.96
CA GLY A 32 37.31 -58.94 -13.78
C GLY A 32 36.34 -58.15 -12.89
N ILE A 33 35.81 -57.03 -13.38
CA ILE A 33 34.87 -56.16 -12.64
C ILE A 33 33.46 -56.78 -12.61
N ILE A 34 33.08 -57.48 -13.67
CA ILE A 34 31.83 -58.26 -13.74
C ILE A 34 32.14 -59.72 -14.11
N SER A 35 31.26 -60.65 -13.71
CA SER A 35 31.39 -62.05 -14.08
C SER A 35 31.07 -62.27 -15.57
N LEU A 36 31.62 -63.34 -16.15
CA LEU A 36 31.32 -63.74 -17.52
C LEU A 36 29.82 -64.03 -17.72
N ASP A 37 29.16 -64.67 -16.74
CA ASP A 37 27.71 -64.91 -16.79
C ASP A 37 26.91 -63.60 -16.80
N LEU A 38 27.30 -62.60 -16.02
CA LEU A 38 26.63 -61.29 -16.01
C LEU A 38 26.87 -60.54 -17.33
N ARG A 39 28.08 -60.60 -17.90
CA ARG A 39 28.36 -60.06 -19.23
C ARG A 39 27.45 -60.68 -20.28
N ASP A 40 27.38 -62.01 -20.32
CA ASP A 40 26.65 -62.73 -21.36
C ASP A 40 25.14 -62.50 -21.25
N ARG A 41 24.59 -62.44 -20.03
CA ARG A 41 23.20 -62.04 -19.80
C ARG A 41 22.93 -60.59 -20.20
N ALA A 42 23.84 -59.67 -19.89
CA ALA A 42 23.67 -58.26 -20.23
C ALA A 42 23.78 -58.00 -21.74
N LEU A 43 24.70 -58.69 -22.44
CA LEU A 43 24.84 -58.64 -23.90
C LEU A 43 23.63 -59.22 -24.65
N ALA A 44 22.82 -60.06 -23.98
CA ALA A 44 21.60 -60.61 -24.55
C ALA A 44 20.38 -59.68 -24.41
N ILE A 45 20.53 -58.51 -23.80
CA ILE A 45 19.44 -57.55 -23.57
C ILE A 45 19.62 -56.33 -24.49
N ASP A 46 18.66 -56.14 -25.38
CA ASP A 46 18.61 -54.93 -26.21
C ASP A 46 18.22 -53.69 -25.39
N LEU A 47 18.88 -52.57 -25.67
CA LEU A 47 18.52 -51.29 -25.07
C LEU A 47 17.14 -50.83 -25.56
N THR A 48 16.20 -50.65 -24.64
CA THR A 48 14.86 -50.12 -24.93
C THR A 48 14.78 -48.63 -24.58
N PHE A 49 14.19 -47.85 -25.48
CA PHE A 49 14.06 -46.40 -25.31
C PHE A 49 12.58 -46.00 -25.35
N ARG A 50 12.20 -45.03 -24.52
CA ARG A 50 10.87 -44.42 -24.60
C ARG A 50 10.68 -43.71 -25.93
N HIS A 51 9.51 -43.91 -26.53
CA HIS A 51 9.15 -43.26 -27.79
C HIS A 51 8.60 -41.85 -27.58
N ASP A 52 7.84 -41.66 -26.48
CA ASP A 52 7.25 -40.39 -26.08
C ASP A 52 7.83 -39.90 -24.75
N PRO A 53 8.01 -38.57 -24.59
CA PRO A 53 8.30 -38.00 -23.28
C PRO A 53 7.16 -38.36 -22.30
N PRO A 54 7.46 -38.59 -21.01
CA PRO A 54 6.39 -38.74 -20.02
C PRO A 54 5.48 -37.51 -20.07
N ALA A 55 4.18 -37.72 -19.98
CA ALA A 55 3.22 -36.63 -19.95
C ALA A 55 3.66 -35.62 -18.87
N PRO A 56 3.76 -34.32 -19.20
CA PRO A 56 4.00 -33.33 -18.17
C PRO A 56 2.85 -33.45 -17.18
N ALA A 57 3.16 -33.66 -15.90
CA ALA A 57 2.11 -33.75 -14.90
C ALA A 57 1.30 -32.44 -14.94
N GLU A 58 -0.03 -32.57 -15.03
CA GLU A 58 -0.93 -31.42 -14.94
C GLU A 58 -0.81 -30.86 -13.52
N PHE A 59 -0.25 -29.66 -13.38
CA PHE A 59 -0.03 -29.03 -12.07
C PHE A 59 -0.98 -27.85 -11.89
N SER A 60 -1.72 -27.83 -10.77
CA SER A 60 -2.47 -26.66 -10.34
C SER A 60 -1.52 -25.54 -9.88
N PHE A 61 -1.67 -24.34 -10.45
CA PHE A 61 -0.91 -23.17 -10.05
C PHE A 61 -1.17 -22.79 -8.58
N ILE A 62 -2.39 -23.00 -8.08
CA ILE A 62 -2.77 -22.71 -6.69
C ILE A 62 -2.00 -23.63 -5.71
N ASP A 63 -1.85 -24.91 -6.04
CA ASP A 63 -1.20 -25.89 -5.17
C ASP A 63 0.33 -25.64 -5.06
N ARG A 64 0.93 -25.05 -6.10
CA ARG A 64 2.35 -24.65 -6.10
C ARG A 64 2.60 -23.21 -5.71
N LYS A 65 1.58 -22.35 -5.57
CA LYS A 65 1.78 -20.90 -5.37
C LYS A 65 2.57 -20.59 -4.10
N ALA A 66 2.21 -21.23 -3.00
CA ALA A 66 2.92 -21.06 -1.73
C ALA A 66 4.36 -21.61 -1.78
N ILE A 67 4.57 -22.74 -2.47
CA ILE A 67 5.91 -23.31 -2.71
C ILE A 67 6.74 -22.37 -3.60
N ASN A 68 6.15 -21.81 -4.65
CA ASN A 68 6.79 -20.87 -5.55
C ASN A 68 7.13 -19.55 -4.85
N ALA A 69 6.29 -19.08 -3.91
CA ALA A 69 6.59 -17.92 -3.08
C ALA A 69 7.81 -18.19 -2.19
N ILE A 70 7.94 -19.38 -1.59
CA ILE A 70 9.13 -19.79 -0.84
C ILE A 70 10.35 -19.86 -1.74
N ARG A 71 10.23 -20.49 -2.93
CA ARG A 71 11.32 -20.54 -3.91
C ARG A 71 11.75 -19.15 -4.37
N ALA A 72 10.80 -18.24 -4.58
CA ALA A 72 11.10 -16.85 -4.95
C ALA A 72 11.83 -16.12 -3.82
N HIS A 73 11.46 -16.39 -2.56
CA HIS A 73 12.20 -15.89 -1.41
C HIS A 73 13.63 -16.45 -1.35
N LEU A 74 13.81 -17.75 -1.63
CA LEU A 74 15.13 -18.38 -1.71
C LEU A 74 16.02 -17.77 -2.79
N LEU A 75 15.46 -17.33 -3.94
CA LEU A 75 16.22 -16.58 -4.95
C LEU A 75 16.85 -15.32 -4.34
N SER A 76 16.09 -14.57 -3.55
CA SER A 76 16.59 -13.38 -2.86
C SER A 76 17.64 -13.74 -1.81
N VAL A 77 17.40 -14.78 -1.00
CA VAL A 77 18.33 -15.21 0.07
C VAL A 77 19.68 -15.63 -0.50
N PHE A 78 19.69 -16.34 -1.63
CA PHE A 78 20.92 -16.83 -2.27
C PHE A 78 21.47 -15.91 -3.37
N GLY A 79 20.87 -14.74 -3.58
CA GLY A 79 21.28 -13.80 -4.63
C GLY A 79 21.22 -14.41 -6.04
N LYS A 80 20.24 -15.28 -6.31
CA LYS A 80 20.01 -15.90 -7.62
C LYS A 80 18.92 -15.16 -8.38
N SER A 81 19.03 -15.15 -9.71
CA SER A 81 18.08 -14.44 -10.57
C SER A 81 17.04 -15.37 -11.19
N THR A 82 17.31 -16.68 -11.25
CA THR A 82 16.42 -17.65 -11.88
C THR A 82 16.24 -18.89 -11.01
N PHE A 83 15.07 -19.52 -11.10
CA PHE A 83 14.82 -20.82 -10.47
C PHE A 83 15.79 -21.89 -10.96
N TYR A 84 16.24 -21.81 -12.21
CA TYR A 84 17.25 -22.70 -12.75
C TYR A 84 18.57 -22.61 -11.97
N ASP A 85 19.02 -21.40 -11.64
CA ASP A 85 20.24 -21.22 -10.84
C ASP A 85 20.08 -21.72 -9.41
N LEU A 86 18.87 -21.57 -8.85
CA LEU A 86 18.53 -22.10 -7.52
C LEU A 86 18.50 -23.64 -7.52
N ASP A 87 17.90 -24.25 -8.54
CA ASP A 87 17.80 -25.71 -8.69
C ASP A 87 19.17 -26.38 -8.92
N ARG A 88 20.22 -25.60 -9.21
CA ARG A 88 21.60 -26.07 -9.30
C ARG A 88 22.35 -26.04 -7.97
N LEU A 89 21.78 -25.43 -6.94
CA LEU A 89 22.34 -25.49 -5.59
C LEU A 89 21.86 -26.76 -4.91
N ASP A 90 22.78 -27.44 -4.23
CA ASP A 90 22.43 -28.54 -3.32
C ASP A 90 21.90 -27.93 -2.01
N VAL A 91 20.61 -27.55 -2.04
CA VAL A 91 19.90 -26.87 -0.96
C VAL A 91 18.65 -27.66 -0.62
N ARG A 92 18.48 -27.95 0.66
CA ARG A 92 17.22 -28.34 1.26
C ARG A 92 16.73 -27.23 2.19
N ALA A 93 15.52 -26.71 1.95
CA ALA A 93 14.93 -25.66 2.77
C ALA A 93 13.67 -26.18 3.48
N GLU A 94 13.58 -25.93 4.78
CA GLU A 94 12.42 -26.23 5.60
C GLU A 94 11.55 -24.99 5.74
N SER A 95 10.35 -25.06 5.17
CA SER A 95 9.34 -24.01 5.22
C SER A 95 8.64 -23.98 6.57
N THR A 96 8.17 -22.81 6.98
CA THR A 96 7.28 -22.66 8.14
C THR A 96 5.82 -22.97 7.83
N LEU A 97 5.43 -23.15 6.57
CA LEU A 97 4.04 -23.44 6.18
C LEU A 97 3.57 -24.76 6.78
N ASP A 98 2.36 -24.75 7.32
CA ASP A 98 1.67 -25.98 7.69
C ASP A 98 0.94 -26.54 6.46
N MET A 99 1.59 -27.46 5.76
CA MET A 99 1.07 -28.01 4.50
C MET A 99 -0.32 -28.66 4.62
N PRO A 100 -0.65 -29.43 5.68
CA PRO A 100 -2.00 -29.95 5.87
C PRO A 100 -3.06 -28.85 5.96
N THR A 101 -2.82 -27.81 6.77
CA THR A 101 -3.74 -26.66 6.89
C THR A 101 -3.80 -25.86 5.61
N GLN A 102 -2.67 -25.61 4.95
CA GLN A 102 -2.60 -24.94 3.65
C GLN A 102 -3.52 -25.62 2.62
N ARG A 103 -3.45 -26.96 2.50
CA ARG A 103 -4.31 -27.75 1.60
C ARG A 103 -5.79 -27.61 1.97
N ARG A 104 -6.15 -27.72 3.26
CA ARG A 104 -7.55 -27.55 3.74
C ARG A 104 -8.09 -26.15 3.45
N VAL A 105 -7.28 -25.11 3.67
CA VAL A 105 -7.65 -23.72 3.40
C VAL A 105 -7.86 -23.51 1.91
N ILE A 106 -6.94 -23.94 1.05
CA ILE A 106 -7.09 -23.86 -0.41
C ILE A 106 -8.37 -24.57 -0.87
N ALA A 107 -8.63 -25.79 -0.38
CA ALA A 107 -9.83 -26.53 -0.72
C ALA A 107 -11.10 -25.77 -0.34
N MET A 108 -11.13 -25.15 0.86
CA MET A 108 -12.26 -24.33 1.27
C MET A 108 -12.39 -23.04 0.43
N LEU A 109 -11.28 -22.36 0.10
CA LEU A 109 -11.29 -21.17 -0.74
C LEU A 109 -11.83 -21.45 -2.15
N ARG A 110 -11.61 -22.65 -2.70
CA ARG A 110 -12.24 -23.10 -3.96
C ARG A 110 -13.75 -23.26 -3.80
N ARG A 111 -14.19 -23.91 -2.72
CA ARG A 111 -15.61 -24.14 -2.42
C ARG A 111 -16.41 -22.85 -2.24
N ILE A 112 -15.84 -21.84 -1.55
CA ILE A 112 -16.51 -20.53 -1.39
C ILE A 112 -16.60 -19.72 -2.70
N GLY A 113 -15.78 -20.08 -3.71
CA GLY A 113 -15.86 -19.51 -5.05
C GLY A 113 -16.93 -20.17 -5.93
N ASP A 114 -17.47 -21.33 -5.55
CA ASP A 114 -18.54 -22.02 -6.28
C ASP A 114 -19.91 -21.44 -5.92
N PRO A 115 -20.65 -20.84 -6.88
CA PRO A 115 -22.01 -20.33 -6.67
C PRO A 115 -23.00 -21.38 -6.11
N LYS A 116 -22.77 -22.68 -6.35
CA LYS A 116 -23.64 -23.75 -5.84
C LYS A 116 -23.44 -24.04 -4.35
N GLU A 117 -22.25 -23.76 -3.83
CA GLU A 117 -21.90 -24.07 -2.43
C GLU A 117 -22.03 -22.85 -1.51
N VAL A 118 -21.87 -21.64 -2.04
CA VAL A 118 -21.77 -20.40 -1.26
C VAL A 118 -22.96 -20.15 -0.33
N ALA A 119 -24.18 -20.54 -0.74
CA ALA A 119 -25.39 -20.41 0.07
C ALA A 119 -25.38 -21.38 1.27
N GLY A 120 -24.97 -22.63 1.08
CA GLY A 120 -24.86 -23.65 2.13
C GLY A 120 -23.77 -23.33 3.17
N LEU A 121 -22.77 -22.54 2.79
CA LEU A 121 -21.70 -22.05 3.66
C LEU A 121 -22.08 -20.77 4.42
N GLY A 122 -23.29 -20.24 4.23
CA GLY A 122 -23.77 -19.01 4.88
C GLY A 122 -23.06 -17.75 4.41
N LEU A 123 -22.54 -17.75 3.18
CA LEU A 123 -21.84 -16.61 2.56
C LEU A 123 -22.76 -15.75 1.68
N THR A 124 -24.06 -16.01 1.69
CA THR A 124 -25.08 -15.21 1.00
C THR A 124 -25.99 -14.45 1.99
N GLY A 125 -26.58 -13.35 1.52
CA GLY A 125 -27.55 -12.56 2.29
C GLY A 125 -27.16 -11.09 2.43
N GLU A 126 -27.83 -10.38 3.33
CA GLU A 126 -27.63 -8.93 3.51
C GLU A 126 -26.16 -8.60 3.82
N ARG A 127 -25.56 -7.71 3.02
CA ARG A 127 -24.15 -7.28 3.10
C ARG A 127 -23.10 -8.39 2.89
N LEU A 128 -23.52 -9.55 2.37
CA LEU A 128 -22.69 -10.64 1.89
C LEU A 128 -22.82 -10.76 0.35
N LEU A 129 -22.64 -11.96 -0.21
CA LEU A 129 -22.78 -12.20 -1.64
C LEU A 129 -24.24 -12.41 -2.06
N GLU A 130 -24.53 -12.06 -3.31
CA GLU A 130 -25.68 -12.61 -4.03
C GLU A 130 -25.31 -14.02 -4.54
N PRO A 131 -26.25 -14.99 -4.56
CA PRO A 131 -25.95 -16.38 -4.94
C PRO A 131 -25.15 -16.53 -6.24
N ASP A 132 -25.54 -15.79 -7.29
CA ASP A 132 -24.92 -15.89 -8.63
C ASP A 132 -23.61 -15.10 -8.77
N SER A 133 -23.17 -14.41 -7.70
CA SER A 133 -22.06 -13.44 -7.76
C SER A 133 -20.72 -13.99 -7.23
N ALA A 134 -20.70 -15.18 -6.64
CA ALA A 134 -19.54 -15.72 -5.92
C ALA A 134 -18.29 -15.92 -6.79
N GLY A 135 -18.47 -16.32 -8.05
CA GLY A 135 -17.36 -16.75 -8.92
C GLY A 135 -16.35 -15.66 -9.31
N ASN A 136 -16.68 -14.37 -9.13
CA ASN A 136 -15.75 -13.27 -9.49
C ASN A 136 -15.02 -12.67 -8.28
N VAL A 137 -15.19 -13.24 -7.08
CA VAL A 137 -14.58 -12.71 -5.86
C VAL A 137 -13.25 -13.43 -5.60
N ASN A 138 -12.17 -12.65 -5.59
CA ASN A 138 -10.86 -13.15 -5.22
C ASN A 138 -10.70 -13.05 -3.70
N TYR A 139 -10.55 -14.20 -3.05
CA TYR A 139 -10.25 -14.33 -1.63
C TYR A 139 -8.77 -14.60 -1.43
N SER A 140 -8.21 -13.99 -0.39
CA SER A 140 -6.84 -14.24 0.04
C SER A 140 -6.78 -14.30 1.56
N VAL A 141 -5.97 -15.22 2.08
CA VAL A 141 -5.81 -15.52 3.51
C VAL A 141 -4.34 -15.68 3.82
N THR A 142 -3.85 -14.93 4.80
CA THR A 142 -2.52 -15.13 5.39
C THR A 142 -2.63 -15.29 6.89
N ILE A 143 -1.99 -16.31 7.45
CA ILE A 143 -2.00 -16.62 8.88
C ILE A 143 -0.57 -16.82 9.37
N TYR A 144 -0.25 -16.11 10.45
CA TYR A 144 1.00 -16.19 11.18
C TYR A 144 0.77 -16.82 12.55
N GLU A 145 1.78 -17.53 13.04
CA GLU A 145 1.88 -17.99 14.42
C GLU A 145 3.03 -17.24 15.10
N ARG A 146 2.72 -16.54 16.20
CA ARG A 146 3.70 -16.00 17.13
C ARG A 146 4.46 -17.15 17.78
N ARG A 147 5.79 -17.12 17.67
CA ARG A 147 6.72 -17.94 18.45
C ARG A 147 7.77 -17.05 19.10
N GLU A 148 8.61 -17.66 19.93
CA GLU A 148 9.62 -16.96 20.75
C GLU A 148 10.50 -15.99 19.93
N TYR A 149 10.93 -16.41 18.73
CA TYR A 149 11.88 -15.67 17.89
C TYR A 149 11.27 -15.16 16.58
N GLY A 150 9.96 -15.12 16.42
CA GLY A 150 9.40 -14.68 15.15
C GLY A 150 7.92 -14.93 14.94
N ASN A 151 7.43 -14.32 13.87
CA ASN A 151 6.09 -14.53 13.35
C ASN A 151 6.15 -15.53 12.19
N PHE A 152 5.86 -16.80 12.48
CA PHE A 152 5.99 -17.89 11.52
C PHE A 152 4.80 -17.91 10.58
N MET A 153 5.03 -17.82 9.28
CA MET A 153 3.97 -17.91 8.27
C MET A 153 3.48 -19.35 8.17
N ARG A 154 2.24 -19.61 8.60
CA ARG A 154 1.65 -20.96 8.61
C ARG A 154 0.76 -21.22 7.39
N VAL A 155 0.05 -20.18 6.92
CA VAL A 155 -0.85 -20.27 5.78
C VAL A 155 -0.68 -19.03 4.91
N GLN A 156 -0.58 -19.23 3.60
CA GLN A 156 -0.63 -18.17 2.59
C GLN A 156 -1.37 -18.72 1.37
N ALA A 157 -2.67 -18.43 1.26
CA ALA A 157 -3.55 -19.04 0.27
C ALA A 157 -4.48 -18.01 -0.37
N ASP A 158 -4.74 -18.18 -1.66
CA ASP A 158 -5.74 -17.41 -2.40
C ASP A 158 -6.43 -18.30 -3.46
N ASN A 159 -7.55 -17.84 -3.99
CA ASN A 159 -8.28 -18.51 -5.07
C ASN A 159 -8.03 -17.89 -6.46
N LEU A 160 -7.01 -17.03 -6.60
CA LEU A 160 -6.68 -16.39 -7.87
C LEU A 160 -5.72 -17.30 -8.65
N GLU A 161 -6.19 -17.84 -9.77
CA GLU A 161 -5.42 -18.67 -10.71
C GLU A 161 -4.45 -17.85 -11.57
N ARG A 162 -3.63 -16.99 -10.93
CA ARG A 162 -2.58 -16.19 -11.56
C ARG A 162 -1.32 -16.17 -10.68
N PRO A 163 -0.13 -15.92 -11.27
CA PRO A 163 1.11 -15.80 -10.50
C PRO A 163 1.12 -14.66 -9.47
N LEU A 164 0.26 -13.65 -9.64
CA LEU A 164 0.15 -12.49 -8.75
C LEU A 164 -0.33 -12.89 -7.35
N ASP A 165 0.42 -12.52 -6.32
CA ASP A 165 -0.02 -12.59 -4.92
C ASP A 165 -0.70 -11.27 -4.51
N LEU A 166 -1.98 -11.36 -4.14
CA LEU A 166 -2.78 -10.21 -3.70
C LEU A 166 -2.36 -9.68 -2.32
N ASN A 167 -1.69 -10.48 -1.49
CA ASN A 167 -1.26 -10.09 -0.15
C ASN A 167 -0.01 -9.20 -0.16
N GLU A 168 0.92 -9.48 -1.06
CA GLU A 168 2.25 -8.85 -1.12
C GLU A 168 2.38 -7.85 -2.28
N GLY A 169 1.81 -8.17 -3.44
CA GLY A 169 1.99 -7.38 -4.66
C GLY A 169 0.90 -6.33 -4.91
N GLY A 170 -0.22 -6.38 -4.18
CA GLY A 170 -1.39 -5.52 -4.41
C GLY A 170 -1.45 -4.30 -3.50
N LYS A 171 -1.64 -3.11 -4.07
CA LYS A 171 -2.13 -1.92 -3.34
C LYS A 171 -3.65 -1.90 -3.45
N LEU A 172 -4.33 -2.00 -2.32
CA LEU A 172 -5.79 -2.05 -2.26
C LEU A 172 -6.33 -0.96 -1.35
N ASP A 173 -7.43 -0.31 -1.71
CA ASP A 173 -8.18 0.51 -0.77
C ASP A 173 -8.89 -0.42 0.23
N LEU A 174 -8.29 -0.62 1.40
CA LEU A 174 -8.82 -1.46 2.47
C LEU A 174 -9.73 -0.69 3.46
N GLY A 175 -10.06 0.57 3.14
CA GLY A 175 -11.03 1.40 3.83
C GLY A 175 -10.84 1.49 5.35
N SER A 176 -11.89 1.13 6.10
CA SER A 176 -11.97 1.26 7.56
C SER A 176 -10.94 0.45 8.37
N THR A 177 -10.07 -0.34 7.76
CA THR A 177 -8.89 -0.90 8.44
C THR A 177 -7.93 0.20 8.92
N ALA A 178 -7.86 1.34 8.21
CA ALA A 178 -7.03 2.50 8.58
C ALA A 178 -7.38 3.12 9.95
N LYS A 179 -8.59 2.88 10.45
CA LYS A 179 -9.01 3.31 11.80
C LYS A 179 -8.17 2.66 12.90
N LEU A 180 -7.69 1.42 12.67
CA LEU A 180 -6.78 0.76 13.62
C LEU A 180 -5.48 1.55 13.76
N ARG A 181 -4.86 1.97 12.65
CA ARG A 181 -3.65 2.80 12.68
C ARG A 181 -3.88 4.15 13.32
N THR A 182 -5.02 4.76 13.03
CA THR A 182 -5.39 6.05 13.63
C THR A 182 -5.53 5.91 15.16
N LEU A 183 -6.16 4.84 15.63
CA LEU A 183 -6.25 4.54 17.07
C LEU A 183 -4.88 4.32 17.70
N VAL A 184 -4.01 3.54 17.06
CA VAL A 184 -2.65 3.29 17.53
C VAL A 184 -1.85 4.59 17.60
N SER A 185 -1.92 5.43 16.57
CA SER A 185 -1.21 6.73 16.53
C SER A 185 -1.70 7.67 17.62
N TYR A 186 -3.02 7.72 17.82
CA TYR A 186 -3.65 8.49 18.89
C TYR A 186 -3.16 8.04 20.27
N LEU A 187 -3.20 6.73 20.56
CA LEU A 187 -2.74 6.22 21.85
C LEU A 187 -1.22 6.33 22.02
N GLU A 188 -0.45 6.26 20.94
CA GLU A 188 0.99 6.47 20.99
C GLU A 188 1.33 7.90 21.42
N ILE A 189 0.61 8.89 20.90
CA ILE A 189 0.74 10.28 21.36
C ILE A 189 0.39 10.40 22.85
N ILE A 190 -0.65 9.71 23.33
CA ILE A 190 -0.97 9.68 24.76
C ILE A 190 0.18 9.07 25.58
N ALA A 191 0.82 8.00 25.10
CA ALA A 191 2.02 7.45 25.75
C ALA A 191 3.20 8.45 25.76
N GLN A 192 3.45 9.17 24.66
CA GLN A 192 4.50 10.18 24.60
C GLN A 192 4.24 11.37 25.52
N LEU A 193 2.97 11.78 25.67
CA LEU A 193 2.56 12.83 26.57
C LEU A 193 2.64 12.38 28.04
N HIS A 194 2.29 11.11 28.31
CA HIS A 194 2.48 10.51 29.62
C HIS A 194 3.96 10.48 30.02
N ASP A 195 4.84 10.00 29.15
CA ASP A 195 6.29 9.96 29.42
C ASP A 195 6.85 11.37 29.72
N ARG A 196 6.43 12.37 28.92
CA ARG A 196 6.86 13.77 29.09
C ARG A 196 6.37 14.42 30.38
N TYR A 197 5.15 14.12 30.84
CA TYR A 197 4.49 14.96 31.85
C TYR A 197 4.10 14.23 33.14
N ALA A 198 3.96 12.90 33.15
CA ALA A 198 3.42 12.18 34.31
C ALA A 198 4.25 12.31 35.58
N HIS A 199 5.54 12.60 35.44
CA HIS A 199 6.48 12.80 36.54
C HIS A 199 6.49 14.23 37.12
N LEU A 200 5.82 15.19 36.47
CA LEU A 200 5.81 16.59 36.89
C LEU A 200 4.83 16.85 38.05
N PRO A 201 5.14 17.82 38.93
CA PRO A 201 4.24 18.25 39.99
C PRO A 201 3.02 19.01 39.41
N ALA A 202 1.92 19.04 40.17
CA ALA A 202 0.64 19.61 39.72
C ALA A 202 0.73 21.09 39.27
N ARG A 203 1.64 21.87 39.86
CA ARG A 203 1.86 23.27 39.47
C ARG A 203 2.43 23.40 38.06
N GLU A 204 3.48 22.63 37.75
CA GLU A 204 4.11 22.65 36.42
C GLU A 204 3.15 22.09 35.37
N LEU A 205 2.36 21.07 35.72
CA LEU A 205 1.28 20.60 34.85
C LEU A 205 0.24 21.70 34.56
N ALA A 206 -0.15 22.50 35.54
CA ALA A 206 -1.09 23.60 35.30
C ALA A 206 -0.53 24.64 34.31
N GLU A 207 0.77 24.96 34.41
CA GLU A 207 1.46 25.86 33.47
C GLU A 207 1.44 25.30 32.04
N VAL A 208 1.73 24.00 31.86
CA VAL A 208 1.63 23.33 30.54
C VAL A 208 0.20 23.30 30.01
N ALA A 209 -0.81 23.16 30.88
CA ALA A 209 -2.22 23.16 30.47
C ALA A 209 -2.68 24.53 29.96
N GLU A 210 -2.25 25.62 30.62
CA GLU A 210 -2.56 26.99 30.23
C GLU A 210 -1.94 27.36 28.88
N ASP A 211 -0.69 26.92 28.64
CA ASP A 211 0.05 27.13 27.40
C ASP A 211 -0.28 26.09 26.30
N GLY A 212 -1.16 25.14 26.60
CA GLY A 212 -1.43 23.98 25.76
C GLY A 212 -1.83 24.36 24.33
N ALA A 213 -0.98 24.02 23.36
CA ALA A 213 -1.16 24.40 21.95
C ALA A 213 -2.06 23.43 21.14
N ASP A 214 -2.37 22.25 21.67
CA ASP A 214 -3.21 21.25 21.01
C ASP A 214 -4.14 20.47 21.97
N PRO A 215 -5.25 19.88 21.46
CA PRO A 215 -6.25 19.21 22.30
C PRO A 215 -5.78 17.94 23.00
N LEU A 216 -4.76 17.23 22.49
CA LEU A 216 -4.27 15.98 23.09
C LEU A 216 -3.35 16.29 24.27
N THR A 217 -2.47 17.28 24.13
CA THR A 217 -1.63 17.77 25.22
C THR A 217 -2.50 18.34 26.35
N GLN A 218 -3.44 19.23 26.04
CA GLN A 218 -4.37 19.81 27.02
C GLN A 218 -5.11 18.73 27.81
N TRP A 219 -5.70 17.74 27.12
CA TRP A 219 -6.40 16.65 27.79
C TRP A 219 -5.48 15.78 28.65
N SER A 220 -4.27 15.48 28.15
CA SER A 220 -3.33 14.61 28.84
C SER A 220 -2.85 15.21 30.16
N VAL A 221 -2.55 16.51 30.13
CA VAL A 221 -2.11 17.26 31.30
C VAL A 221 -3.27 17.45 32.29
N ASP A 222 -4.46 17.81 31.81
CA ASP A 222 -5.67 17.90 32.65
C ASP A 222 -5.99 16.57 33.36
N TYR A 223 -5.86 15.45 32.65
CA TYR A 223 -5.99 14.12 33.24
C TYR A 223 -4.95 13.91 34.36
N LEU A 224 -3.67 14.20 34.11
CA LEU A 224 -2.60 14.00 35.09
C LEU A 224 -2.75 14.88 36.34
N VAL A 225 -3.30 16.10 36.20
CA VAL A 225 -3.60 16.98 37.33
C VAL A 225 -4.63 16.34 38.27
N HIS A 226 -5.69 15.73 37.73
CA HIS A 226 -6.83 15.24 38.50
C HIS A 226 -6.80 13.74 38.82
N ALA A 227 -5.98 12.96 38.12
CA ALA A 227 -5.94 11.51 38.28
C ALA A 227 -5.35 11.09 39.63
N GLY A 228 -6.06 10.23 40.35
CA GLY A 228 -5.55 9.58 41.55
C GLY A 228 -4.47 8.53 41.24
N ASP A 229 -4.60 7.85 40.10
CA ASP A 229 -3.61 6.91 39.57
C ASP A 229 -3.11 7.42 38.22
N ARG A 230 -1.82 7.78 38.19
CA ARG A 230 -1.16 8.38 37.02
C ARG A 230 -0.41 7.36 36.18
N ASN A 231 -0.59 6.06 36.37
CA ASN A 231 0.10 5.09 35.53
C ASN A 231 -0.42 5.11 34.08
N LEU A 232 0.42 4.63 33.15
CA LEU A 232 0.13 4.66 31.73
C LEU A 232 -1.13 3.87 31.36
N GLN A 233 -1.37 2.71 31.99
CA GLN A 233 -2.53 1.88 31.69
C GLN A 233 -3.85 2.60 32.06
N SER A 234 -3.89 3.24 33.23
CA SER A 234 -5.05 4.02 33.68
C SER A 234 -5.33 5.21 32.75
N MET A 235 -4.28 5.87 32.26
CA MET A 235 -4.40 6.95 31.28
C MET A 235 -4.87 6.44 29.92
N MET A 236 -4.39 5.29 29.45
CA MET A 236 -4.83 4.64 28.21
C MET A 236 -6.31 4.27 28.27
N ASP A 237 -6.76 3.73 29.40
CA ASP A 237 -8.17 3.38 29.62
C ASP A 237 -9.05 4.63 29.61
N ALA A 238 -8.60 5.73 30.24
CA ALA A 238 -9.30 7.02 30.18
C ALA A 238 -9.30 7.63 28.77
N ALA A 239 -8.19 7.49 28.03
CA ALA A 239 -8.07 7.96 26.65
C ALA A 239 -9.09 7.29 25.71
N MET A 240 -9.44 6.02 25.98
CA MET A 240 -10.49 5.30 25.25
C MET A 240 -11.91 5.80 25.57
N LEU A 241 -12.10 6.51 26.68
CA LEU A 241 -13.38 7.10 27.10
C LEU A 241 -13.59 8.54 26.61
N ARG A 242 -12.55 9.18 26.04
CA ARG A 242 -12.70 10.50 25.41
C ARG A 242 -13.76 10.47 24.33
N ARG A 243 -14.49 11.58 24.21
CA ARG A 243 -15.70 11.67 23.41
C ARG A 243 -15.53 12.57 22.21
N TYR A 244 -16.06 12.11 21.08
CA TYR A 244 -16.08 12.84 19.83
C TYR A 244 -17.48 12.87 19.24
N SER A 245 -17.83 13.97 18.57
CA SER A 245 -19.07 14.07 17.81
C SER A 245 -19.00 13.19 16.56
N ALA A 246 -20.07 12.45 16.28
CA ALA A 246 -20.26 11.73 15.03
C ALA A 246 -21.04 12.57 13.98
N ASN A 247 -21.31 13.86 14.26
CA ASN A 247 -22.12 14.70 13.38
C ASN A 247 -21.41 15.05 12.05
N PRO A 248 -22.08 14.85 10.88
CA PRO A 248 -21.52 15.16 9.56
C PRO A 248 -21.64 16.64 9.13
N GLY A 249 -22.27 17.50 9.93
CA GLY A 249 -22.54 18.90 9.58
C GLY A 249 -21.31 19.83 9.61
N GLU A 250 -20.14 19.32 9.99
CA GLU A 250 -18.88 20.08 9.98
C GLU A 250 -18.15 19.88 8.65
N ALA A 251 -17.64 20.97 8.07
CA ALA A 251 -16.73 20.92 6.94
C ALA A 251 -15.28 21.09 7.42
N PHE A 252 -14.37 20.34 6.81
CA PHE A 252 -12.97 20.27 7.20
C PHE A 252 -12.09 20.76 6.05
N PHE A 253 -11.23 21.75 6.29
CA PHE A 253 -10.20 22.11 5.33
C PHE A 253 -8.99 21.19 5.55
N THR A 254 -8.75 20.28 4.62
CA THR A 254 -7.71 19.24 4.68
C THR A 254 -7.42 18.72 3.27
N GLY A 255 -6.24 18.17 2.98
CA GLY A 255 -5.94 17.63 1.64
C GLY A 255 -5.99 18.69 0.55
N ARG A 256 -5.57 19.92 0.86
CA ARG A 256 -5.63 21.12 -0.01
C ARG A 256 -7.03 21.62 -0.37
N GLY A 257 -8.10 21.08 0.21
CA GLY A 257 -9.49 21.42 -0.15
C GLY A 257 -10.45 21.44 1.04
N LEU A 258 -11.72 21.80 0.76
CA LEU A 258 -12.80 21.67 1.72
C LEU A 258 -13.48 20.30 1.53
N HIS A 259 -13.50 19.50 2.59
CA HIS A 259 -14.10 18.17 2.62
C HIS A 259 -15.28 18.14 3.59
N THR A 260 -16.31 17.38 3.23
CA THR A 260 -17.34 16.93 4.16
C THR A 260 -17.28 15.42 4.24
N PHE A 261 -17.60 14.86 5.40
CA PHE A 261 -17.54 13.43 5.65
C PHE A 261 -18.89 12.92 6.14
N VAL A 262 -19.18 11.66 5.86
CA VAL A 262 -20.41 10.99 6.30
C VAL A 262 -20.09 9.69 7.02
N ASN A 263 -20.94 9.30 7.97
CA ASN A 263 -20.89 7.95 8.53
C ASN A 263 -21.57 6.96 7.59
N PHE A 264 -21.07 5.73 7.57
CA PHE A 264 -21.73 4.63 6.87
C PHE A 264 -23.14 4.39 7.40
N ASP A 265 -23.27 4.28 8.73
CA ASP A 265 -24.57 4.22 9.39
C ASP A 265 -25.00 5.61 9.86
N LYS A 266 -26.05 6.16 9.22
CA LYS A 266 -26.59 7.49 9.51
C LYS A 266 -27.22 7.58 10.90
N THR A 267 -27.61 6.46 11.53
CA THR A 267 -28.17 6.46 12.89
C THR A 267 -27.19 7.00 13.92
N HIS A 268 -25.89 7.01 13.61
CA HIS A 268 -24.86 7.56 14.48
C HIS A 268 -24.67 9.08 14.34
N ASN A 269 -25.23 9.73 13.30
CA ASN A 269 -24.97 11.14 13.02
C ASN A 269 -25.32 12.09 14.18
N GLY A 270 -26.30 11.74 15.03
CA GLY A 270 -26.69 12.56 16.19
C GLY A 270 -25.92 12.27 17.49
N ARG A 271 -24.95 11.34 17.47
CA ARG A 271 -24.32 10.82 18.70
C ARG A 271 -23.01 11.51 19.02
N ILE A 272 -22.73 11.60 20.32
CA ILE A 272 -21.38 11.82 20.87
C ILE A 272 -20.93 10.49 21.45
N MET A 273 -19.79 9.98 20.98
CA MET A 273 -19.35 8.61 21.25
C MET A 273 -17.97 8.59 21.85
N THR A 274 -17.73 7.65 22.76
CA THR A 274 -16.38 7.36 23.23
C THR A 274 -15.52 6.80 22.10
N VAL A 275 -14.19 6.90 22.21
CA VAL A 275 -13.26 6.26 21.28
C VAL A 275 -13.51 4.75 21.20
N ALA A 276 -13.78 4.09 22.33
CA ALA A 276 -14.11 2.67 22.38
C ALA A 276 -15.38 2.32 21.58
N GLU A 277 -16.49 3.04 21.78
CA GLU A 277 -17.72 2.82 21.02
C GLU A 277 -17.53 3.12 19.52
N ALA A 278 -16.78 4.17 19.19
CA ALA A 278 -16.49 4.53 17.82
C ALA A 278 -15.67 3.45 17.10
N MET A 279 -14.74 2.81 17.81
CA MET A 279 -13.98 1.66 17.31
C MET A 279 -14.91 0.44 17.10
N ARG A 280 -15.74 0.10 18.09
CA ARG A 280 -16.73 -1.00 18.04
C ARG A 280 -17.64 -0.91 16.81
N TYR A 281 -18.21 0.27 16.56
CA TYR A 281 -19.15 0.52 15.47
C TYR A 281 -18.48 1.08 14.19
N SER A 282 -17.16 1.27 14.20
CA SER A 282 -16.38 1.78 13.07
C SER A 282 -16.89 3.13 12.53
N VAL A 283 -17.11 4.12 13.40
CA VAL A 283 -17.77 5.41 13.08
C VAL A 283 -16.80 6.43 12.46
N ASN A 284 -16.99 6.77 11.17
CA ASN A 284 -16.06 7.61 10.40
C ASN A 284 -15.75 8.96 11.05
N LEU A 285 -16.78 9.72 11.43
CA LEU A 285 -16.62 11.11 11.85
C LEU A 285 -15.83 11.28 13.15
N VAL A 286 -15.83 10.25 14.02
CA VAL A 286 -14.98 10.23 15.21
C VAL A 286 -13.50 10.10 14.81
N PHE A 287 -13.17 9.22 13.87
CA PHE A 287 -11.79 9.04 13.39
C PHE A 287 -11.27 10.23 12.57
N ILE A 288 -12.14 10.91 11.82
CA ILE A 288 -11.78 12.18 11.15
C ILE A 288 -11.38 13.24 12.18
N ARG A 289 -12.15 13.39 13.26
CA ARG A 289 -11.86 14.37 14.32
C ARG A 289 -10.66 13.96 15.17
N MET A 290 -10.49 12.67 15.43
CA MET A 290 -9.29 12.13 16.07
C MET A 290 -8.04 12.41 15.22
N MET A 291 -8.09 12.18 13.90
CA MET A 291 -6.98 12.49 13.00
C MET A 291 -6.67 13.99 12.96
N ARG A 292 -7.69 14.85 13.03
CA ARG A 292 -7.48 16.30 13.20
C ARG A 292 -6.72 16.61 14.49
N ASP A 293 -7.03 15.95 15.60
CA ASP A 293 -6.32 16.16 16.86
C ASP A 293 -4.87 15.64 16.79
N ILE A 294 -4.63 14.49 16.15
CA ILE A 294 -3.28 13.97 15.87
C ILE A 294 -2.46 14.96 15.04
N VAL A 295 -3.04 15.50 13.96
CA VAL A 295 -2.38 16.51 13.12
C VAL A 295 -2.09 17.77 13.92
N ARG A 296 -3.04 18.25 14.73
CA ARG A 296 -2.83 19.43 15.60
C ARG A 296 -1.71 19.23 16.61
N PHE A 297 -1.59 18.02 17.17
CA PHE A 297 -0.48 17.66 18.04
C PHE A 297 0.87 17.79 17.32
N HIS A 298 1.04 17.17 16.14
CA HIS A 298 2.30 17.27 15.39
C HIS A 298 2.60 18.70 14.91
N LEU A 299 1.56 19.49 14.61
CA LEU A 299 1.71 20.92 14.31
C LEU A 299 2.22 21.72 15.50
N ALA A 300 1.79 21.38 16.72
CA ALA A 300 2.20 22.05 17.95
C ALA A 300 3.60 21.61 18.44
N ASP A 301 3.98 20.36 18.20
CA ASP A 301 5.28 19.78 18.56
C ASP A 301 6.43 20.25 17.63
N GLY A 302 6.12 21.02 16.59
CA GLY A 302 7.09 21.61 15.67
C GLY A 302 7.93 22.74 16.31
N PRO A 303 9.06 23.13 15.69
CA PRO A 303 9.99 24.13 16.22
C PRO A 303 9.41 25.55 16.31
N THR A 304 8.26 25.81 15.70
CA THR A 304 7.59 27.12 15.75
C THR A 304 6.08 26.91 15.72
N ALA A 305 5.38 27.56 16.64
CA ALA A 305 3.94 27.42 16.74
C ALA A 305 3.24 27.96 15.46
N PRO A 306 2.26 27.22 14.90
CA PRO A 306 1.51 27.67 13.72
C PRO A 306 0.85 29.05 13.91
N ALA A 307 0.43 29.37 15.14
CA ALA A 307 -0.16 30.66 15.46
C ALA A 307 0.81 31.83 15.21
N GLU A 308 2.09 31.66 15.52
CA GLU A 308 3.12 32.68 15.32
C GLU A 308 3.40 32.90 13.83
N ILE A 309 3.56 31.81 13.07
CA ILE A 309 3.79 31.85 11.63
C ILE A 309 2.59 32.49 10.90
N LEU A 310 1.37 32.14 11.28
CA LEU A 310 0.16 32.62 10.62
C LEU A 310 -0.25 34.03 11.03
N GLY A 311 0.07 34.41 12.27
CA GLY A 311 -0.26 35.70 12.88
C GLY A 311 0.69 36.84 12.50
N SER A 312 1.97 36.54 12.25
CA SER A 312 3.00 37.55 11.98
C SER A 312 3.43 37.58 10.50
N PRO A 313 3.03 38.57 9.67
CA PRO A 313 3.37 38.64 8.24
C PRO A 313 4.87 38.66 7.94
N SER A 314 5.69 39.16 8.86
CA SER A 314 7.14 39.28 8.73
C SER A 314 7.91 38.07 9.26
N HIS A 315 7.21 37.03 9.73
CA HIS A 315 7.87 35.84 10.27
C HIS A 315 8.72 35.15 9.19
N PRO A 316 10.02 34.86 9.43
CA PRO A 316 10.94 34.36 8.40
C PRO A 316 10.49 33.03 7.78
N ALA A 317 9.96 32.10 8.60
CA ALA A 317 9.45 30.81 8.13
C ALA A 317 8.33 30.92 7.08
N ARG A 318 7.58 32.03 7.04
CA ARG A 318 6.52 32.21 6.03
C ARG A 318 7.06 32.21 4.62
N LYS A 319 8.24 32.82 4.43
CA LYS A 319 8.87 32.89 3.12
C LYS A 319 9.22 31.49 2.63
N GLU A 320 9.86 30.70 3.48
CA GLU A 320 10.24 29.31 3.19
C GLU A 320 9.02 28.45 2.84
N TYR A 321 7.94 28.53 3.62
CA TYR A 321 6.70 27.79 3.33
C TYR A 321 6.07 28.18 1.98
N LEU A 322 6.06 29.48 1.65
CA LEU A 322 5.51 29.94 0.37
C LEU A 322 6.39 29.56 -0.81
N GLU A 323 7.72 29.55 -0.65
CA GLU A 323 8.67 29.11 -1.67
C GLU A 323 8.55 27.60 -1.92
N ARG A 324 8.46 26.78 -0.86
CA ARG A 324 8.16 25.33 -0.97
C ARG A 324 6.84 25.10 -1.68
N PHE A 325 5.77 25.77 -1.25
CA PHE A 325 4.46 25.67 -1.90
C PHE A 325 4.51 26.00 -3.40
N ALA A 326 5.17 27.10 -3.76
CA ALA A 326 5.31 27.53 -5.14
C ALA A 326 6.07 26.50 -6.00
N ASP A 327 7.10 25.88 -5.42
CA ASP A 327 7.88 24.85 -6.09
C ASP A 327 7.07 23.58 -6.34
N GLU A 328 6.38 23.08 -5.32
CA GLU A 328 5.56 21.86 -5.42
C GLU A 328 4.37 22.02 -6.36
N GLU A 329 3.57 23.08 -6.16
CA GLU A 329 2.39 23.32 -6.99
C GLU A 329 2.80 23.62 -8.44
N GLY A 330 3.84 24.43 -8.62
CA GLY A 330 4.40 24.71 -9.94
C GLY A 330 4.91 23.45 -10.66
N SER A 331 5.60 22.57 -9.94
CA SER A 331 6.11 21.30 -10.47
C SER A 331 4.99 20.34 -10.88
N LEU A 332 3.89 20.31 -10.12
CA LEU A 332 2.70 19.54 -10.45
C LEU A 332 2.05 20.04 -11.74
N PHE A 333 1.83 21.36 -11.86
CA PHE A 333 1.27 21.98 -13.06
C PHE A 333 2.15 21.73 -14.28
N LEU A 334 3.46 21.96 -14.18
CA LEU A 334 4.42 21.72 -15.25
C LEU A 334 4.44 20.25 -15.68
N SER A 335 4.41 19.31 -14.74
CA SER A 335 4.35 17.89 -15.06
C SER A 335 3.07 17.52 -15.83
N ARG A 336 1.93 18.12 -15.47
CA ARG A 336 0.66 17.96 -16.20
C ARG A 336 0.73 18.58 -17.59
N PHE A 337 1.29 19.77 -17.74
CA PHE A 337 1.43 20.42 -19.05
C PHE A 337 2.45 19.69 -19.93
N PHE A 338 3.59 19.25 -19.40
CA PHE A 338 4.60 18.51 -20.15
C PHE A 338 4.04 17.27 -20.82
N ARG A 339 3.20 16.48 -20.11
CA ARG A 339 2.51 15.33 -20.70
C ARG A 339 1.63 15.68 -21.90
N ARG A 340 1.09 16.90 -21.93
CA ARG A 340 0.23 17.39 -23.02
C ARG A 340 1.02 17.82 -24.26
N TYR A 341 2.21 18.39 -24.08
CA TYR A 341 3.01 18.96 -25.17
C TYR A 341 4.17 18.06 -25.65
N ARG A 342 4.56 17.05 -24.88
CA ARG A 342 5.65 16.14 -25.25
C ARG A 342 5.37 15.47 -26.60
N GLY A 343 6.32 15.57 -27.52
CA GLY A 343 6.25 14.95 -28.85
C GLY A 343 5.53 15.79 -29.91
N LEU A 344 4.99 16.95 -29.55
CA LEU A 344 4.45 17.90 -30.53
C LEU A 344 5.57 18.69 -31.20
N THR A 345 5.35 19.08 -32.45
CA THR A 345 6.23 20.05 -33.13
C THR A 345 6.07 21.44 -32.52
N PRO A 346 7.05 22.34 -32.70
CA PRO A 346 6.93 23.72 -32.23
C PRO A 346 5.67 24.45 -32.72
N ASP A 347 5.23 24.23 -33.97
CA ASP A 347 3.99 24.82 -34.50
C ASP A 347 2.73 24.20 -33.90
N ASP A 348 2.72 22.88 -33.70
CA ASP A 348 1.58 22.20 -33.08
C ASP A 348 1.41 22.58 -31.61
N ALA A 349 2.51 22.71 -30.87
CA ALA A 349 2.49 23.15 -29.47
C ALA A 349 1.96 24.58 -29.34
N LEU A 350 2.40 25.51 -30.20
CA LEU A 350 1.87 26.87 -30.25
C LEU A 350 0.39 26.87 -30.64
N SER A 351 -0.01 26.02 -31.59
CA SER A 351 -1.40 25.90 -32.03
C SER A 351 -2.33 25.39 -30.93
N LEU A 352 -1.89 24.37 -30.19
CA LEU A 352 -2.62 23.81 -29.05
C LEU A 352 -2.71 24.82 -27.90
N LEU A 353 -1.65 25.56 -27.60
CA LEU A 353 -1.69 26.59 -26.56
C LEU A 353 -2.66 27.72 -26.95
N ALA A 354 -2.62 28.16 -28.21
CA ALA A 354 -3.49 29.21 -28.72
C ALA A 354 -4.98 28.83 -28.67
N SER A 355 -5.33 27.57 -28.97
CA SER A 355 -6.71 27.08 -28.91
C SER A 355 -7.29 27.01 -27.49
N ARG A 356 -6.41 26.99 -26.47
CA ARG A 356 -6.81 27.07 -25.05
C ARG A 356 -7.05 28.50 -24.58
N SER A 357 -6.54 29.49 -25.31
CA SER A 357 -6.88 30.89 -25.09
C SER A 357 -8.19 31.23 -25.79
N ARG A 358 -8.86 32.31 -25.36
CA ARG A 358 -10.02 32.80 -26.11
C ARG A 358 -9.56 33.44 -27.41
N PRO A 359 -10.31 33.29 -28.52
CA PRO A 359 -9.95 33.85 -29.82
C PRO A 359 -10.16 35.38 -29.84
N VAL A 360 -9.26 36.10 -29.17
CA VAL A 360 -9.27 37.56 -29.06
C VAL A 360 -7.86 38.07 -29.37
N ALA A 361 -7.76 39.08 -30.24
CA ALA A 361 -6.49 39.54 -30.83
C ALA A 361 -5.40 39.80 -29.80
N HIS A 362 -5.67 40.58 -28.75
CA HIS A 362 -4.67 40.87 -27.71
C HIS A 362 -4.19 39.64 -26.95
N ARG A 363 -5.03 38.61 -26.76
CA ARG A 363 -4.67 37.40 -26.02
C ARG A 363 -3.79 36.49 -26.85
N LEU A 364 -4.20 36.29 -28.10
CA LEU A 364 -3.41 35.53 -29.08
C LEU A 364 -2.09 36.24 -29.37
N ALA A 365 -2.07 37.57 -29.34
CA ALA A 365 -0.84 38.34 -29.44
C ALA A 365 0.13 38.04 -28.29
N VAL A 366 -0.35 38.06 -27.05
CA VAL A 366 0.47 37.68 -25.87
C VAL A 366 0.96 36.23 -25.97
N VAL A 367 0.10 35.28 -26.36
CA VAL A 367 0.49 33.87 -26.55
C VAL A 367 1.64 33.78 -27.56
N PHE A 368 1.48 34.36 -28.75
CA PHE A 368 2.48 34.29 -29.79
C PHE A 368 3.79 34.98 -29.38
N ARG A 369 3.72 36.21 -28.87
CA ARG A 369 4.91 36.99 -28.49
C ARG A 369 5.67 36.37 -27.30
N SER A 370 4.98 35.61 -26.44
CA SER A 370 5.63 34.89 -25.34
C SER A 370 6.33 33.62 -25.80
N VAL A 371 5.71 32.87 -26.73
CA VAL A 371 6.25 31.60 -27.25
C VAL A 371 7.34 31.85 -28.28
N ARG A 372 7.16 32.84 -29.17
CA ARG A 372 8.09 33.21 -30.25
C ARG A 372 8.53 34.68 -30.13
N PRO A 373 9.34 35.02 -29.12
CA PRO A 373 9.74 36.41 -28.86
C PRO A 373 10.55 37.03 -30.03
N ARG A 374 11.25 36.20 -30.81
CA ARG A 374 12.10 36.63 -31.94
C ARG A 374 11.41 36.57 -33.31
N ALA A 375 10.17 36.10 -33.39
CA ALA A 375 9.45 36.03 -34.67
C ALA A 375 9.11 37.43 -35.20
N SER A 376 9.15 37.58 -36.51
CA SER A 376 8.89 38.83 -37.24
C SER A 376 7.43 39.28 -37.12
N VAL A 377 7.17 40.55 -37.43
CA VAL A 377 5.80 41.09 -37.54
C VAL A 377 5.00 40.34 -38.61
N ALA A 378 5.65 39.86 -39.68
CA ALA A 378 5.01 39.09 -40.74
C ALA A 378 4.48 37.73 -40.23
N GLU A 379 5.32 36.96 -39.53
CA GLU A 379 4.93 35.67 -38.93
C GLU A 379 3.81 35.83 -37.88
N PHE A 380 3.91 36.87 -37.05
CA PHE A 380 2.88 37.24 -36.09
C PHE A 380 1.54 37.58 -36.77
N SER A 381 1.60 38.38 -37.84
CA SER A 381 0.42 38.80 -38.60
C SER A 381 -0.26 37.60 -39.25
N GLN A 382 0.52 36.67 -39.82
CA GLN A 382 0.02 35.43 -40.39
C GLN A 382 -0.68 34.57 -39.33
N PHE A 383 -0.06 34.41 -38.15
CA PHE A 383 -0.61 33.65 -37.04
C PHE A 383 -1.96 34.18 -36.56
N LEU A 384 -2.09 35.51 -36.40
CA LEU A 384 -3.32 36.15 -35.94
C LEU A 384 -4.44 36.04 -36.98
N ARG A 385 -4.15 36.37 -38.25
CA ARG A 385 -5.15 36.28 -39.33
C ARG A 385 -5.67 34.87 -39.53
N ALA A 386 -4.81 33.86 -39.42
CA ALA A 386 -5.21 32.46 -39.52
C ALA A 386 -6.17 32.01 -38.41
N ARG A 387 -6.11 32.64 -37.22
CA ARG A 387 -6.92 32.27 -36.05
C ARG A 387 -8.12 33.19 -35.81
N LEU A 388 -8.13 34.35 -36.45
CA LEU A 388 -9.19 35.34 -36.38
C LEU A 388 -9.62 35.73 -37.80
N PRO A 389 -10.13 34.78 -38.61
CA PRO A 389 -10.47 35.03 -40.02
C PRO A 389 -11.55 36.10 -40.21
N ASN A 390 -12.37 36.34 -39.17
CA ASN A 390 -13.45 37.31 -39.19
C ASN A 390 -13.11 38.63 -38.48
N ALA A 391 -11.87 38.81 -38.02
CA ALA A 391 -11.44 40.06 -37.39
C ALA A 391 -10.86 41.00 -38.45
N ASP A 392 -11.40 42.20 -38.54
CA ASP A 392 -10.85 43.26 -39.38
C ASP A 392 -9.64 43.89 -38.68
N LEU A 393 -8.45 43.34 -38.94
CA LEU A 393 -7.18 43.78 -38.35
C LEU A 393 -6.31 44.46 -39.41
N SER A 394 -6.19 45.78 -39.31
CA SER A 394 -5.32 46.57 -40.19
C SER A 394 -3.84 46.27 -39.91
N ALA A 395 -2.95 46.68 -40.82
CA ALA A 395 -1.50 46.55 -40.60
C ALA A 395 -1.05 47.34 -39.36
N ALA A 396 -1.63 48.52 -39.13
CA ALA A 396 -1.35 49.36 -37.96
C ALA A 396 -1.79 48.69 -36.64
N ASP A 397 -2.95 48.02 -36.63
CA ASP A 397 -3.43 47.28 -35.45
C ASP A 397 -2.49 46.12 -35.09
N LEU A 398 -2.01 45.39 -36.10
CA LEU A 398 -1.09 44.27 -35.91
C LEU A 398 0.27 44.75 -35.39
N GLU A 399 0.80 45.83 -35.93
CA GLU A 399 2.03 46.44 -35.44
C GLU A 399 1.88 46.95 -34.00
N HIS A 400 0.76 47.63 -33.70
CA HIS A 400 0.45 48.09 -32.35
C HIS A 400 0.37 46.92 -31.36
N LEU A 401 -0.32 45.82 -31.70
CA LEU A 401 -0.39 44.62 -30.86
C LEU A 401 0.98 43.96 -30.68
N TYR A 402 1.80 43.90 -31.73
CA TYR A 402 3.14 43.31 -31.71
C TYR A 402 4.07 44.06 -30.73
N VAL A 403 4.03 45.40 -30.74
CA VAL A 403 4.83 46.26 -29.87
C VAL A 403 4.29 46.28 -28.43
N THR A 404 2.97 46.39 -28.28
CA THR A 404 2.30 46.48 -26.97
C THR A 404 2.53 45.22 -26.14
N TYR A 405 2.46 44.05 -26.77
CA TYR A 405 2.60 42.75 -26.09
C TYR A 405 3.98 42.13 -26.26
N GLY A 406 5.02 42.95 -26.39
CA GLY A 406 6.41 42.50 -26.37
C GLY A 406 6.75 41.67 -25.12
N PRO A 407 7.67 40.70 -25.23
CA PRO A 407 7.94 39.72 -24.18
C PRO A 407 8.41 40.32 -22.84
N ASP A 408 8.99 41.52 -22.87
CA ASP A 408 9.58 42.26 -21.76
C ASP A 408 8.64 43.32 -21.15
N ARG A 409 7.42 43.48 -21.70
CA ARG A 409 6.43 44.46 -21.24
C ARG A 409 5.67 44.03 -19.98
N PHE A 410 5.59 42.72 -19.75
CA PHE A 410 4.74 42.12 -18.73
C PHE A 410 5.47 40.93 -18.09
N SER A 411 5.30 40.75 -16.77
CA SER A 411 5.81 39.56 -16.07
C SER A 411 5.22 38.27 -16.66
N LEU A 412 5.82 37.10 -16.38
CA LEU A 412 5.24 35.82 -16.79
C LEU A 412 3.82 35.65 -16.24
N GLN A 413 3.60 36.08 -14.99
CA GLN A 413 2.28 36.07 -14.36
C GLN A 413 1.26 36.92 -15.13
N ASP A 414 1.61 38.16 -15.44
CA ASP A 414 0.73 39.09 -16.17
C ASP A 414 0.43 38.59 -17.59
N ARG A 415 1.42 38.03 -18.28
CA ARG A 415 1.24 37.43 -19.59
C ARG A 415 0.25 36.27 -19.56
N GLY A 416 0.34 35.37 -18.57
CA GLY A 416 -0.65 34.32 -18.38
C GLY A 416 -2.06 34.87 -18.09
N TYR A 417 -2.16 35.90 -17.24
CA TYR A 417 -3.43 36.56 -16.93
C TYR A 417 -4.10 37.17 -18.18
N ILE A 418 -3.35 37.94 -18.98
CA ILE A 418 -3.87 38.56 -20.21
C ILE A 418 -4.27 37.48 -21.22
N ALA A 419 -3.41 36.48 -21.44
CA ALA A 419 -3.66 35.38 -22.36
C ALA A 419 -4.75 34.40 -21.88
N ARG A 420 -5.19 34.48 -20.61
CA ARG A 420 -6.12 33.52 -19.99
C ARG A 420 -5.64 32.07 -20.07
N VAL A 421 -4.34 31.86 -19.94
CA VAL A 421 -3.69 30.54 -19.82
C VAL A 421 -2.80 30.52 -18.59
N HIS A 422 -2.46 29.32 -18.10
CA HIS A 422 -1.58 29.25 -16.92
C HIS A 422 -0.18 29.79 -17.27
N PRO A 423 0.41 30.68 -16.46
CA PRO A 423 1.73 31.26 -16.72
C PRO A 423 2.83 30.21 -16.99
N LEU A 424 2.89 29.14 -16.18
CA LEU A 424 3.83 28.03 -16.40
C LEU A 424 3.56 27.22 -17.68
N GLU A 425 2.32 27.18 -18.18
CA GLU A 425 2.01 26.55 -19.47
C GLU A 425 2.61 27.37 -20.62
N LEU A 426 2.50 28.69 -20.54
CA LEU A 426 3.09 29.64 -21.48
C LEU A 426 4.62 29.53 -21.51
N TRP A 427 5.25 29.50 -20.33
CA TRP A 427 6.70 29.33 -20.21
C TRP A 427 7.16 27.98 -20.77
N LEU A 428 6.45 26.89 -20.43
CA LEU A 428 6.80 25.54 -20.90
C LEU A 428 6.82 25.49 -22.43
N VAL A 429 5.78 26.00 -23.09
CA VAL A 429 5.71 25.97 -24.55
C VAL A 429 6.83 26.83 -25.16
N ALA A 430 7.17 27.96 -24.57
CA ALA A 430 8.31 28.78 -24.99
C ALA A 430 9.66 28.06 -24.80
N HIS A 431 9.83 27.31 -23.72
CA HIS A 431 11.02 26.46 -23.48
C HIS A 431 11.14 25.38 -24.55
N LEU A 432 10.04 24.68 -24.85
CA LEU A 432 9.99 23.63 -25.86
C LEU A 432 10.16 24.14 -27.30
N GLN A 433 9.97 25.43 -27.58
CA GLN A 433 10.37 26.00 -28.89
C GLN A 433 11.89 25.97 -29.09
N LYS A 434 12.65 26.14 -28.01
CA LYS A 434 14.12 26.19 -28.04
C LYS A 434 14.73 24.79 -27.98
N ASP A 435 14.14 23.94 -27.14
CA ASP A 435 14.56 22.56 -26.96
C ASP A 435 13.34 21.61 -26.97
N PRO A 436 12.90 21.14 -28.15
CA PRO A 436 11.76 20.23 -28.26
C PRO A 436 12.00 18.85 -27.63
N ALA A 437 13.27 18.45 -27.45
CA ALA A 437 13.65 17.15 -26.91
C ALA A 437 13.84 17.15 -25.38
N SER A 438 13.66 18.32 -24.73
CA SER A 438 13.80 18.49 -23.29
C SER A 438 13.04 17.43 -22.50
N SER A 439 13.74 16.78 -21.56
CA SER A 439 13.14 15.81 -20.66
C SER A 439 12.31 16.50 -19.57
N ARG A 440 11.39 15.77 -18.94
CA ARG A 440 10.61 16.30 -17.80
C ARG A 440 11.54 16.82 -16.68
N ALA A 441 12.62 16.09 -16.39
CA ALA A 441 13.58 16.47 -15.36
C ALA A 441 14.30 17.78 -15.71
N ALA A 442 14.72 17.95 -16.97
CA ALA A 442 15.35 19.18 -17.44
C ALA A 442 14.40 20.38 -17.39
N VAL A 443 13.13 20.19 -17.78
CA VAL A 443 12.08 21.22 -17.65
C VAL A 443 11.90 21.66 -16.20
N LEU A 444 11.85 20.72 -15.26
CA LEU A 444 11.71 21.04 -13.83
C LEU A 444 12.96 21.76 -13.29
N ALA A 445 14.16 21.34 -13.69
CA ALA A 445 15.38 22.03 -13.30
C ALA A 445 15.45 23.47 -13.85
N ALA A 446 15.02 23.68 -15.10
CA ALA A 446 15.08 24.98 -15.76
C ALA A 446 13.99 25.98 -15.32
N SER A 447 12.96 25.53 -14.59
CA SER A 447 11.80 26.35 -14.21
C SER A 447 11.76 26.81 -12.76
N VAL A 448 12.83 26.59 -11.98
CA VAL A 448 12.87 26.94 -10.55
C VAL A 448 12.42 28.40 -10.32
N ASP A 449 13.05 29.34 -11.01
CA ASP A 449 12.74 30.77 -10.87
C ASP A 449 11.33 31.11 -11.34
N GLN A 450 10.86 30.48 -12.42
CA GLN A 450 9.54 30.76 -12.97
C GLN A 450 8.42 30.19 -12.11
N ARG A 451 8.66 29.07 -11.41
CA ARG A 451 7.72 28.59 -10.39
C ARG A 451 7.60 29.63 -9.28
N GLN A 452 8.71 30.18 -8.78
CA GLN A 452 8.68 31.22 -7.77
C GLN A 452 7.99 32.52 -8.26
N GLU A 453 8.32 32.98 -9.48
CA GLU A 453 7.76 34.20 -10.08
C GLU A 453 6.23 34.15 -10.17
N VAL A 454 5.67 33.03 -10.63
CA VAL A 454 4.22 32.87 -10.84
C VAL A 454 3.43 32.96 -9.54
N TYR A 455 4.04 32.62 -8.42
CA TYR A 455 3.48 32.72 -7.08
C TYR A 455 3.96 33.96 -6.31
N GLY A 456 4.75 34.84 -6.92
CA GLY A 456 5.30 36.06 -6.31
C GLY A 456 4.24 36.98 -5.68
N TRP A 457 2.99 36.90 -6.16
CA TRP A 457 1.86 37.60 -5.57
C TRP A 457 1.53 37.18 -4.13
N LEU A 458 1.83 35.93 -3.72
CA LEU A 458 1.58 35.42 -2.37
C LEU A 458 2.43 36.12 -1.29
N PHE A 459 3.57 36.71 -1.68
CA PHE A 459 4.45 37.44 -0.77
C PHE A 459 3.97 38.88 -0.51
N LYS A 460 2.92 39.34 -1.22
CA LYS A 460 2.36 40.70 -1.03
C LYS A 460 1.47 40.74 0.21
N SER A 461 1.64 41.75 1.07
CA SER A 461 0.89 41.90 2.33
C SER A 461 -0.63 41.92 2.15
N LYS A 462 -1.14 42.47 1.04
CA LYS A 462 -2.58 42.59 0.74
C LYS A 462 -3.30 41.24 0.53
N VAL A 463 -2.57 40.12 0.38
CA VAL A 463 -3.16 38.78 0.16
C VAL A 463 -2.85 37.80 1.29
N GLN A 464 -2.64 38.31 2.52
CA GLN A 464 -2.29 37.51 3.70
C GLN A 464 -3.19 36.29 3.91
N ARG A 465 -4.51 36.41 3.69
CA ARG A 465 -5.43 35.28 3.80
C ARG A 465 -5.10 34.15 2.83
N ALA A 466 -4.80 34.49 1.58
CA ALA A 466 -4.43 33.51 0.56
C ALA A 466 -3.11 32.83 0.91
N ALA A 467 -2.09 33.62 1.33
CA ALA A 467 -0.81 33.10 1.79
C ALA A 467 -0.96 32.17 3.00
N ASN A 468 -1.76 32.56 4.01
CA ASN A 468 -2.03 31.75 5.20
C ASN A 468 -2.70 30.42 4.85
N THR A 469 -3.57 30.37 3.84
CA THR A 469 -4.13 29.10 3.36
C THR A 469 -3.05 28.17 2.81
N ARG A 470 -2.06 28.69 2.07
CA ARG A 470 -0.97 27.89 1.48
C ARG A 470 0.00 27.41 2.55
N ILE A 471 0.34 28.28 3.49
CA ILE A 471 1.17 27.92 4.64
C ILE A 471 0.46 26.82 5.46
N ARG A 472 -0.85 26.91 5.68
CA ARG A 472 -1.61 25.84 6.35
C ARG A 472 -1.57 24.50 5.63
N ILE A 473 -1.57 24.51 4.29
CA ILE A 473 -1.41 23.29 3.49
C ILE A 473 -0.03 22.67 3.76
N MET A 474 1.03 23.47 3.68
CA MET A 474 2.39 22.97 3.91
C MET A 474 2.58 22.46 5.34
N LEU A 475 2.02 23.16 6.32
CA LEU A 475 2.03 22.73 7.71
C LEU A 475 1.28 21.39 7.90
N GLU A 476 0.12 21.22 7.26
CA GLU A 476 -0.61 19.94 7.27
C GLU A 476 0.25 18.82 6.65
N GLU A 477 0.94 19.11 5.54
CA GLU A 477 1.86 18.17 4.89
C GLU A 477 3.01 17.76 5.81
N ASP A 478 3.72 18.70 6.43
CA ASP A 478 4.78 18.43 7.42
C ASP A 478 4.25 17.56 8.60
N ALA A 479 3.02 17.80 9.07
CA ALA A 479 2.42 16.98 10.12
C ALA A 479 2.12 15.54 9.65
N PHE A 480 1.68 15.37 8.40
CA PHE A 480 1.46 14.04 7.83
C PHE A 480 2.76 13.30 7.51
N GLU A 481 3.87 13.99 7.27
CA GLU A 481 5.20 13.37 7.23
C GLU A 481 5.55 12.74 8.59
N LYS A 482 5.30 13.42 9.71
CA LYS A 482 5.50 12.84 11.06
C LYS A 482 4.62 11.63 11.34
N ILE A 483 3.36 11.67 10.90
CA ILE A 483 2.45 10.52 11.00
C ILE A 483 2.98 9.37 10.14
N HIS A 484 3.46 9.67 8.94
CA HIS A 484 4.00 8.69 8.01
C HIS A 484 5.28 8.03 8.55
N ASP A 485 6.21 8.79 9.14
CA ASP A 485 7.40 8.26 9.81
C ASP A 485 7.03 7.23 10.90
N SER A 486 6.03 7.56 11.74
CA SER A 486 5.53 6.62 12.75
C SER A 486 4.95 5.35 12.11
N TRP A 487 4.19 5.49 11.02
CA TRP A 487 3.59 4.36 10.33
C TRP A 487 4.62 3.47 9.62
N GLU A 488 5.66 4.06 9.02
CA GLU A 488 6.76 3.33 8.39
C GLU A 488 7.49 2.46 9.41
N ARG A 489 7.77 3.01 10.61
CA ARG A 489 8.35 2.25 11.73
C ARG A 489 7.50 1.04 12.13
N LEU A 490 6.19 1.10 11.94
CA LEU A 490 5.23 0.02 12.21
C LEU A 490 4.97 -0.89 10.99
N GLY A 491 5.77 -0.79 9.93
CA GLY A 491 5.71 -1.69 8.75
C GLY A 491 4.87 -1.16 7.58
N TYR A 492 4.50 0.13 7.57
CA TYR A 492 3.77 0.70 6.44
C TYR A 492 4.69 0.88 5.20
N PRO A 493 4.33 0.35 4.03
CA PRO A 493 5.32 0.06 2.98
C PRO A 493 5.54 1.17 1.95
N PHE A 494 4.92 2.34 2.11
CA PHE A 494 4.90 3.38 1.08
C PHE A 494 5.83 4.54 1.41
N PRO A 495 6.42 5.19 0.39
CA PRO A 495 7.33 6.32 0.58
C PRO A 495 6.62 7.65 0.89
N THR A 496 5.29 7.72 0.72
CA THR A 496 4.50 8.94 0.96
C THR A 496 3.08 8.59 1.39
N LEU A 497 2.50 9.43 2.26
CA LEU A 497 1.11 9.37 2.71
C LEU A 497 0.25 10.47 2.05
N VAL A 498 -1.06 10.25 1.87
CA VAL A 498 -1.95 11.34 1.44
C VAL A 498 -2.22 12.27 2.63
N PRO A 499 -1.87 13.57 2.55
CA PRO A 499 -1.97 14.51 3.66
C PRO A 499 -3.41 15.01 3.84
N SER A 500 -4.28 14.13 4.33
CA SER A 500 -5.69 14.43 4.55
C SER A 500 -6.24 13.68 5.75
N TYR A 501 -7.18 14.27 6.50
CA TYR A 501 -7.89 13.55 7.56
C TYR A 501 -8.61 12.29 7.04
N ALA A 502 -8.96 12.26 5.75
CA ALA A 502 -9.53 11.10 5.07
C ALA A 502 -8.61 9.87 5.09
N THR A 503 -7.31 10.02 5.36
CA THR A 503 -6.37 8.91 5.56
C THR A 503 -6.79 8.01 6.71
N SER A 504 -7.48 8.54 7.73
CA SER A 504 -8.04 7.76 8.85
C SER A 504 -9.13 6.76 8.46
N ILE A 505 -9.65 6.86 7.23
CA ILE A 505 -10.73 6.00 6.71
C ILE A 505 -10.37 5.28 5.40
N GLY A 506 -9.10 5.31 4.96
CA GLY A 506 -8.60 4.41 3.91
C GLY A 506 -8.00 5.04 2.66
N THR A 507 -8.04 6.37 2.50
CA THR A 507 -7.64 7.04 1.24
C THR A 507 -6.18 6.84 0.79
N SER A 508 -5.28 6.41 1.68
CA SER A 508 -3.88 6.13 1.32
C SER A 508 -3.64 4.71 0.77
N ALA A 509 -4.68 3.85 0.80
CA ALA A 509 -4.63 2.43 0.46
C ALA A 509 -3.51 1.66 1.19
N ASP A 510 -3.43 0.34 0.99
CA ASP A 510 -2.62 -0.52 1.83
C ASP A 510 -2.19 -1.82 1.16
N ARG A 511 -1.21 -2.50 1.77
CA ARG A 511 -0.90 -3.90 1.52
C ARG A 511 -1.49 -4.75 2.65
N PRO A 512 -2.22 -5.84 2.36
CA PRO A 512 -2.73 -6.74 3.40
C PRO A 512 -1.65 -7.23 4.37
N ALA A 513 -0.44 -7.52 3.88
CA ALA A 513 0.69 -7.91 4.71
C ALA A 513 1.08 -6.86 5.77
N ALA A 514 1.00 -5.56 5.46
CA ALA A 514 1.32 -4.49 6.40
C ALA A 514 0.29 -4.38 7.54
N LEU A 515 -0.98 -4.74 7.28
CA LEU A 515 -1.98 -4.86 8.35
C LEU A 515 -1.65 -6.03 9.28
N ALA A 516 -1.22 -7.16 8.70
CA ALA A 516 -0.82 -8.33 9.50
C ALA A 516 0.44 -8.04 10.32
N GLU A 517 1.41 -7.27 9.81
CA GLU A 517 2.59 -6.85 10.57
C GLU A 517 2.22 -6.00 11.79
N LEU A 518 1.35 -4.99 11.62
CA LEU A 518 0.84 -4.20 12.75
C LEU A 518 0.10 -5.09 13.77
N MET A 519 -0.72 -6.04 13.30
CA MET A 519 -1.40 -6.99 14.19
C MET A 519 -0.39 -7.87 14.95
N GLY A 520 0.68 -8.30 14.29
CA GLY A 520 1.79 -9.00 14.92
C GLY A 520 2.43 -8.17 16.02
N ILE A 521 2.74 -6.90 15.78
CA ILE A 521 3.26 -5.99 16.81
C ILE A 521 2.31 -5.92 18.02
N LEU A 522 1.00 -5.81 17.79
CA LEU A 522 0.00 -5.76 18.86
C LEU A 522 -0.06 -7.08 19.66
N VAL A 523 -0.05 -8.22 18.98
CA VAL A 523 -0.06 -9.55 19.62
C VAL A 523 1.24 -9.82 20.36
N ASN A 524 2.38 -9.30 19.87
CA ASN A 524 3.71 -9.40 20.46
C ASN A 524 3.97 -8.35 21.54
N GLU A 525 2.92 -7.76 22.12
CA GLU A 525 2.99 -6.76 23.18
C GLU A 525 3.89 -5.56 22.85
N GLY A 526 3.91 -5.16 21.58
CA GLY A 526 4.66 -3.99 21.08
C GLY A 526 6.05 -4.31 20.55
N LEU A 527 6.46 -5.59 20.55
CA LEU A 527 7.70 -6.04 19.92
C LEU A 527 7.50 -6.26 18.42
N ARG A 528 8.36 -5.68 17.60
CA ARG A 528 8.39 -5.93 16.16
C ARG A 528 9.25 -7.17 15.87
N LEU A 529 8.61 -8.33 15.86
CA LEU A 529 9.25 -9.60 15.50
C LEU A 529 9.29 -9.79 13.97
N PRO A 530 10.37 -10.36 13.43
CA PRO A 530 10.48 -10.62 12.00
C PRO A 530 9.50 -11.72 11.54
N THR A 531 9.11 -11.66 10.28
CA THR A 531 8.34 -12.72 9.63
C THR A 531 9.27 -13.85 9.19
N VAL A 532 8.99 -15.07 9.64
CA VAL A 532 9.77 -16.27 9.29
C VAL A 532 8.97 -17.09 8.28
N ARG A 533 9.58 -17.37 7.12
CA ARG A 533 9.02 -18.21 6.05
C ARG A 533 9.78 -19.52 5.86
N ILE A 534 11.06 -19.48 6.22
CA ILE A 534 12.01 -20.58 6.11
C ILE A 534 12.67 -20.68 7.48
N ASP A 535 12.55 -21.85 8.10
CA ASP A 535 13.06 -22.11 9.44
C ASP A 535 14.53 -22.55 9.37
N ARG A 536 14.83 -23.46 8.44
CA ARG A 536 16.16 -24.06 8.27
C ARG A 536 16.52 -24.22 6.81
N VAL A 537 17.80 -24.12 6.53
CA VAL A 537 18.41 -24.36 5.23
C VAL A 537 19.61 -25.25 5.44
N HIS A 538 19.66 -26.37 4.71
CA HIS A 538 20.73 -27.35 4.75
C HIS A 538 21.36 -27.43 3.37
N LEU A 539 22.65 -27.12 3.32
CA LEU A 539 23.44 -27.03 2.09
C LEU A 539 24.42 -28.19 2.02
N ALA A 540 24.60 -28.73 0.82
CA ALA A 540 25.69 -29.64 0.46
C ALA A 540 25.83 -30.86 1.40
N GLU A 541 24.71 -31.52 1.67
CA GLU A 541 24.62 -32.68 2.58
C GLU A 541 25.63 -33.77 2.22
N GLY A 542 26.41 -34.23 3.20
CA GLY A 542 27.41 -35.28 2.99
C GLY A 542 28.68 -34.82 2.27
N THR A 543 28.91 -33.50 2.15
CA THR A 543 30.15 -32.93 1.60
C THR A 543 30.97 -32.19 2.66
N PRO A 544 32.27 -31.93 2.44
CA PRO A 544 33.06 -31.07 3.33
C PRO A 544 32.55 -29.62 3.46
N TYR A 545 31.62 -29.21 2.60
CA TYR A 545 30.98 -27.89 2.60
C TYR A 545 29.59 -27.91 3.24
N GLU A 546 29.21 -29.02 3.86
CA GLU A 546 27.90 -29.17 4.49
C GLU A 546 27.65 -28.04 5.50
N THR A 547 26.56 -27.29 5.29
CA THR A 547 26.25 -26.12 6.11
C THR A 547 24.80 -26.15 6.55
N HIS A 548 24.58 -26.03 7.86
CA HIS A 548 23.25 -25.90 8.46
C HIS A 548 23.03 -24.45 8.86
N MET A 549 22.08 -23.79 8.22
CA MET A 549 21.67 -22.44 8.55
C MET A 549 20.28 -22.50 9.19
N GLY A 550 20.11 -21.78 10.28
CA GLY A 550 18.82 -21.56 10.92
C GLY A 550 18.53 -20.07 11.00
N PHE A 551 17.28 -19.73 11.21
CA PHE A 551 16.90 -18.35 11.46
C PHE A 551 17.40 -17.88 12.83
N SER A 552 18.17 -16.77 12.88
CA SER A 552 18.52 -16.07 14.12
C SER A 552 17.89 -14.68 14.14
N VAL A 553 17.46 -14.24 15.32
CA VAL A 553 17.04 -12.85 15.54
C VAL A 553 18.11 -12.15 16.36
N ASP A 554 18.84 -11.24 15.72
CA ASP A 554 19.93 -10.55 16.39
C ASP A 554 19.42 -9.43 17.30
N ARG A 555 18.29 -8.79 16.95
CA ARG A 555 17.63 -7.76 17.76
C ARG A 555 16.11 -7.74 17.57
N VAL A 556 15.37 -7.67 18.67
CA VAL A 556 13.94 -7.37 18.69
C VAL A 556 13.75 -5.97 19.23
N GLU A 557 13.09 -5.10 18.47
CA GLU A 557 12.79 -3.73 18.87
C GLU A 557 11.39 -3.63 19.47
N ARG A 558 11.28 -2.95 20.61
CA ARG A 558 9.97 -2.53 21.16
C ARG A 558 9.57 -1.22 20.51
N VAL A 559 8.59 -1.28 19.62
CA VAL A 559 8.08 -0.11 18.87
C VAL A 559 6.82 0.48 19.51
N LEU A 560 6.10 -0.28 20.35
CA LEU A 560 4.94 0.24 21.10
C LEU A 560 5.01 -0.16 22.59
N PRO A 561 4.46 0.66 23.50
CA PRO A 561 4.29 0.26 24.90
C PRO A 561 3.32 -0.91 25.05
N PRO A 562 3.57 -1.84 25.99
CA PRO A 562 2.69 -2.98 26.20
C PRO A 562 1.28 -2.57 26.66
N GLU A 563 1.14 -1.50 27.45
CA GLU A 563 -0.15 -0.92 27.88
C GLU A 563 -1.02 -0.52 26.68
N LEU A 564 -0.41 0.15 25.70
CA LEU A 564 -1.08 0.54 24.46
C LEU A 564 -1.57 -0.71 23.71
N THR A 565 -0.72 -1.72 23.56
CA THR A 565 -1.09 -2.94 22.84
C THR A 565 -2.23 -3.69 23.51
N ARG A 566 -2.24 -3.79 24.85
CA ARG A 566 -3.33 -4.39 25.63
C ARG A 566 -4.63 -3.62 25.44
N THR A 567 -4.59 -2.29 25.49
CA THR A 567 -5.75 -1.43 25.27
C THR A 567 -6.34 -1.60 23.86
N VAL A 568 -5.48 -1.63 22.84
CA VAL A 568 -5.91 -1.84 21.44
C VAL A 568 -6.47 -3.25 21.24
N ARG A 569 -5.83 -4.30 21.78
CA ARG A 569 -6.34 -5.68 21.71
C ARG A 569 -7.71 -5.80 22.36
N ARG A 570 -7.93 -5.21 23.54
CA ARG A 570 -9.25 -5.17 24.19
C ARG A 570 -10.30 -4.49 23.31
N ALA A 571 -9.97 -3.35 22.70
CA ALA A 571 -10.88 -2.66 21.77
C ALA A 571 -11.20 -3.50 20.53
N LEU A 572 -10.23 -4.25 20.00
CA LEU A 572 -10.41 -5.17 18.87
C LEU A 572 -11.26 -6.39 19.23
N SER A 573 -11.14 -6.92 20.45
CA SER A 573 -12.02 -7.99 20.96
C SER A 573 -13.48 -7.52 20.96
N ASP A 574 -13.72 -6.29 21.43
CA ASP A 574 -15.05 -5.70 21.51
C ASP A 574 -15.71 -5.48 20.12
N VAL A 575 -14.91 -5.26 19.07
CA VAL A 575 -15.41 -5.25 17.67
C VAL A 575 -15.99 -6.61 17.27
N VAL A 576 -15.41 -7.70 17.77
CA VAL A 576 -15.82 -9.08 17.48
C VAL A 576 -16.90 -9.57 18.43
N GLU A 577 -16.94 -9.12 19.68
CA GLU A 577 -17.96 -9.54 20.64
C GLU A 577 -19.27 -8.77 20.45
N ASN A 578 -19.18 -7.45 20.28
CA ASN A 578 -20.32 -6.54 20.34
C ASN A 578 -20.45 -5.63 19.11
N GLY A 579 -19.49 -5.67 18.19
CA GLY A 579 -19.39 -4.73 17.08
C GLY A 579 -19.60 -5.32 15.69
N THR A 580 -18.93 -4.71 14.71
CA THR A 580 -19.08 -5.05 13.28
C THR A 580 -18.70 -6.48 12.89
N ALA A 581 -17.96 -7.21 13.73
CA ALA A 581 -17.50 -8.58 13.47
C ALA A 581 -18.20 -9.65 14.35
N ARG A 582 -19.35 -9.31 14.96
CA ARG A 582 -20.11 -10.17 15.90
C ARG A 582 -20.34 -11.62 15.46
N ARG A 583 -20.42 -11.87 14.15
CA ARG A 583 -20.67 -13.21 13.58
C ARG A 583 -19.59 -14.24 13.95
N LEU A 584 -18.39 -13.78 14.28
CA LEU A 584 -17.23 -14.61 14.60
C LEU A 584 -17.14 -14.99 16.08
N ALA A 585 -17.85 -14.29 16.97
CA ALA A 585 -17.82 -14.55 18.41
C ALA A 585 -18.15 -16.03 18.72
N GLY A 586 -17.33 -16.65 19.58
CA GLY A 586 -17.52 -18.04 20.02
C GLY A 586 -17.22 -19.12 18.99
N THR A 587 -16.68 -18.77 17.81
CA THR A 587 -16.40 -19.74 16.72
C THR A 587 -15.21 -20.63 17.04
N TYR A 588 -14.09 -20.05 17.47
CA TYR A 588 -12.84 -20.77 17.72
C TYR A 588 -12.76 -21.25 19.17
N ARG A 589 -12.37 -22.51 19.35
CA ARG A 589 -12.25 -23.15 20.66
C ARG A 589 -10.95 -23.92 20.79
N ASP A 590 -10.34 -23.89 21.96
CA ASP A 590 -9.13 -24.66 22.24
C ASP A 590 -9.44 -26.18 22.32
N ALA A 591 -8.40 -27.00 22.49
CA ALA A 591 -8.55 -28.45 22.61
C ALA A 591 -9.41 -28.88 23.83
N LYS A 592 -9.59 -28.00 24.81
CA LYS A 592 -10.43 -28.21 26.01
C LYS A 592 -11.86 -27.69 25.82
N GLY A 593 -12.19 -27.14 24.65
CA GLY A 593 -13.50 -26.58 24.32
C GLY A 593 -13.73 -25.15 24.81
N ALA A 594 -12.75 -24.51 25.45
CA ALA A 594 -12.84 -23.13 25.90
C ALA A 594 -12.75 -22.18 24.70
N VAL A 595 -13.53 -21.10 24.73
CA VAL A 595 -13.57 -20.11 23.64
C VAL A 595 -12.23 -19.38 23.57
N ILE A 596 -11.61 -19.38 22.40
CA ILE A 596 -10.40 -18.60 22.14
C ILE A 596 -10.83 -17.15 21.89
N PRO A 597 -10.26 -16.16 22.61
CA PRO A 597 -10.55 -14.74 22.36
C PRO A 597 -10.16 -14.36 20.93
N VAL A 598 -11.06 -13.66 20.23
CA VAL A 598 -10.81 -13.20 18.86
C VAL A 598 -11.04 -11.71 18.82
N GLY A 599 -10.08 -10.97 18.28
CA GLY A 599 -10.22 -9.54 18.03
C GLY A 599 -9.77 -9.20 16.62
N GLY A 600 -10.33 -8.14 16.06
CA GLY A 600 -9.93 -7.71 14.73
C GLY A 600 -10.61 -6.44 14.26
N LYS A 601 -10.14 -5.94 13.12
CA LYS A 601 -10.70 -4.76 12.47
C LYS A 601 -11.16 -5.07 11.05
N THR A 602 -12.39 -4.66 10.80
CA THR A 602 -13.09 -4.70 9.52
C THR A 602 -12.77 -3.50 8.64
N GLY A 603 -12.65 -3.71 7.33
CA GLY A 603 -12.52 -2.65 6.33
C GLY A 603 -13.29 -2.96 5.05
N THR A 604 -13.89 -1.93 4.47
CA THR A 604 -14.50 -1.96 3.13
C THR A 604 -14.05 -0.69 2.42
N GLY A 605 -13.48 -0.82 1.23
CA GLY A 605 -13.07 0.29 0.38
C GLY A 605 -13.67 0.16 -1.02
N ASP A 606 -14.08 1.29 -1.56
CA ASP A 606 -14.66 1.42 -2.90
C ASP A 606 -13.79 2.38 -3.69
N GLU A 607 -13.13 1.89 -4.74
CA GLU A 607 -12.28 2.71 -5.59
C GLU A 607 -13.10 3.31 -6.74
N LEU A 608 -13.14 4.63 -6.83
CA LEU A 608 -13.84 5.38 -7.88
C LEU A 608 -12.82 6.02 -8.83
N ALA A 609 -12.97 5.83 -10.14
CA ALA A 609 -12.18 6.56 -11.12
C ALA A 609 -12.74 7.96 -11.31
N ASP A 610 -11.91 8.98 -11.05
CA ASP A 610 -12.18 10.34 -11.50
C ASP A 610 -11.94 10.44 -13.02
N SER A 611 -13.03 10.43 -13.78
CA SER A 611 -12.98 10.57 -15.24
C SER A 611 -13.21 12.00 -15.72
N GLY A 612 -13.35 12.98 -14.81
CA GLY A 612 -13.75 14.35 -15.16
C GLY A 612 -15.14 14.46 -15.82
N ASN A 613 -15.91 13.37 -15.80
CA ASN A 613 -17.23 13.21 -16.39
C ASN A 613 -18.17 12.74 -15.27
N PRO A 614 -19.40 13.28 -15.12
CA PRO A 614 -20.29 13.02 -13.96
C PRO A 614 -20.85 11.60 -13.86
N LYS A 615 -20.32 10.64 -14.63
CA LYS A 615 -20.54 9.21 -14.43
C LYS A 615 -19.26 8.61 -13.85
N GLU A 616 -19.09 8.73 -12.54
CA GLU A 616 -18.08 8.00 -11.79
C GLU A 616 -18.12 6.51 -12.17
N ARG A 617 -16.99 5.98 -12.63
CA ARG A 617 -16.82 4.55 -12.93
C ARG A 617 -16.11 3.93 -11.73
N GLU A 618 -16.81 3.06 -11.02
CA GLU A 618 -16.18 2.21 -10.00
C GLU A 618 -15.13 1.32 -10.65
N VAL A 619 -13.95 1.25 -10.01
CA VAL A 619 -12.75 0.56 -10.51
C VAL A 619 -12.62 -0.79 -9.82
N SER A 620 -12.80 -0.81 -8.50
CA SER A 620 -12.70 -2.03 -7.70
C SER A 620 -13.44 -1.88 -6.36
N ARG A 621 -13.84 -3.00 -5.78
CA ARG A 621 -14.35 -3.08 -4.40
C ARG A 621 -13.51 -4.07 -3.62
N SER A 622 -13.11 -3.68 -2.42
CA SER A 622 -12.33 -4.52 -1.52
C SER A 622 -12.96 -4.57 -0.13
N ALA A 623 -12.87 -5.73 0.50
CA ALA A 623 -13.19 -5.91 1.90
C ALA A 623 -12.06 -6.66 2.59
N ALA A 624 -11.72 -6.26 3.81
CA ALA A 624 -10.67 -6.89 4.59
C ALA A 624 -11.08 -7.10 6.04
N PHE A 625 -10.48 -8.12 6.65
CA PHE A 625 -10.50 -8.34 8.09
C PHE A 625 -9.10 -8.73 8.57
N VAL A 626 -8.50 -7.86 9.37
CA VAL A 626 -7.24 -8.15 10.08
C VAL A 626 -7.57 -8.58 11.51
N PHE A 627 -6.96 -9.65 12.00
CA PHE A 627 -7.40 -10.31 13.22
C PHE A 627 -6.28 -10.99 14.00
N TYR A 628 -6.55 -11.25 15.28
CA TYR A 628 -5.80 -12.20 16.12
C TYR A 628 -6.75 -13.29 16.66
N LEU A 629 -6.20 -14.47 16.94
CA LEU A 629 -6.85 -15.58 17.64
C LEU A 629 -5.99 -15.94 18.87
N GLY A 630 -6.50 -15.61 20.04
CA GLY A 630 -5.79 -15.73 21.32
C GLY A 630 -4.53 -14.88 21.36
N ASP A 631 -3.45 -15.45 21.89
CA ASP A 631 -2.12 -14.83 21.97
C ASP A 631 -1.13 -15.38 20.93
N ARG A 632 -1.58 -16.33 20.10
CA ARG A 632 -0.72 -17.13 19.22
C ARG A 632 -0.88 -16.83 17.75
N PHE A 633 -2.09 -16.75 17.23
CA PHE A 633 -2.30 -16.62 15.79
C PHE A 633 -2.80 -15.23 15.43
N PHE A 634 -2.41 -14.76 14.26
CA PHE A 634 -2.93 -13.52 13.69
C PHE A 634 -2.82 -13.55 12.18
N GLY A 635 -3.57 -12.69 11.50
CA GLY A 635 -3.60 -12.73 10.06
C GLY A 635 -4.51 -11.69 9.43
N VAL A 636 -4.68 -11.84 8.13
CA VAL A 636 -5.53 -11.00 7.31
C VAL A 636 -6.29 -11.85 6.31
N ILE A 637 -7.56 -11.51 6.11
CA ILE A 637 -8.38 -12.02 5.01
C ILE A 637 -8.81 -10.84 4.15
N THR A 638 -8.68 -10.97 2.84
CA THR A 638 -9.21 -10.00 1.88
C THR A 638 -10.15 -10.66 0.89
N ALA A 639 -11.20 -9.95 0.51
CA ALA A 639 -12.07 -10.24 -0.61
C ALA A 639 -12.00 -9.06 -1.60
N HIS A 640 -11.69 -9.33 -2.86
CA HIS A 640 -11.47 -8.30 -3.88
C HIS A 640 -12.16 -8.67 -5.19
N VAL A 641 -12.87 -7.71 -5.77
CA VAL A 641 -13.46 -7.83 -7.11
C VAL A 641 -12.87 -6.76 -8.04
N PRO A 642 -12.19 -7.16 -9.14
CA PRO A 642 -11.69 -6.21 -10.13
C PRO A 642 -12.77 -5.80 -11.15
N GLY A 643 -12.80 -4.52 -11.54
CA GLY A 643 -13.43 -4.06 -12.79
C GLY A 643 -14.93 -3.77 -12.77
N GLN A 644 -15.52 -3.71 -13.98
CA GLN A 644 -16.82 -3.08 -14.34
C GLN A 644 -18.08 -3.70 -13.69
N PHE A 645 -17.93 -4.68 -12.80
CA PHE A 645 -19.01 -5.43 -12.17
C PHE A 645 -19.31 -4.98 -10.73
N THR A 646 -18.52 -4.06 -10.15
CA THR A 646 -18.62 -3.58 -8.75
C THR A 646 -20.01 -3.12 -8.33
N ARG A 647 -20.81 -2.49 -9.21
CA ARG A 647 -22.18 -2.04 -8.90
C ARG A 647 -23.14 -3.17 -8.53
N ARG A 648 -22.83 -4.41 -8.88
CA ARG A 648 -23.64 -5.60 -8.54
C ARG A 648 -23.24 -6.20 -7.18
N TYR A 649 -22.13 -5.74 -6.59
CA TYR A 649 -21.61 -6.29 -5.35
C TYR A 649 -21.86 -5.35 -4.17
N ASN A 650 -22.76 -5.76 -3.28
CA ASN A 650 -23.10 -5.01 -2.06
C ASN A 650 -22.41 -5.59 -0.80
N PHE A 651 -21.46 -6.52 -0.95
CA PHE A 651 -20.80 -7.13 0.20
C PHE A 651 -19.98 -6.10 0.97
N THR A 652 -19.90 -6.28 2.28
CA THR A 652 -19.07 -5.45 3.16
C THR A 652 -17.98 -6.30 3.79
N SER A 653 -17.23 -5.73 4.72
CA SER A 653 -16.32 -6.44 5.63
C SER A 653 -16.96 -7.62 6.39
N ALA A 654 -18.29 -7.73 6.42
CA ALA A 654 -18.97 -8.93 6.92
C ALA A 654 -18.57 -10.20 6.15
N LEU A 655 -18.22 -10.08 4.86
CA LEU A 655 -17.82 -11.21 4.03
C LEU A 655 -16.47 -11.82 4.47
N PRO A 656 -15.34 -11.09 4.56
CA PRO A 656 -14.10 -11.61 5.13
C PRO A 656 -14.25 -12.21 6.55
N VAL A 657 -15.09 -11.61 7.40
CA VAL A 657 -15.39 -12.15 8.74
C VAL A 657 -16.11 -13.49 8.65
N GLN A 658 -17.09 -13.61 7.75
CA GLN A 658 -17.81 -14.87 7.51
C GLN A 658 -16.89 -15.93 6.88
N VAL A 659 -15.98 -15.54 5.99
CA VAL A 659 -14.96 -16.44 5.43
C VAL A 659 -14.06 -16.99 6.54
N LEU A 660 -13.58 -16.16 7.47
CA LEU A 660 -12.81 -16.64 8.62
C LEU A 660 -13.62 -17.64 9.46
N LYS A 661 -14.93 -17.43 9.62
CA LYS A 661 -15.81 -18.38 10.31
C LYS A 661 -15.91 -19.71 9.58
N VAL A 662 -16.11 -19.68 8.26
CA VAL A 662 -16.18 -20.87 7.41
C VAL A 662 -14.86 -21.64 7.42
N LEU A 663 -13.72 -20.95 7.53
CA LEU A 663 -12.39 -21.57 7.62
C LEU A 663 -12.10 -22.23 8.97
N ALA A 664 -12.94 -22.05 10.00
CA ALA A 664 -12.65 -22.58 11.33
C ALA A 664 -12.33 -24.09 11.35
N PRO A 665 -13.08 -24.99 10.68
CA PRO A 665 -12.74 -26.42 10.63
C PRO A 665 -11.39 -26.71 9.96
N ALA A 666 -10.98 -25.89 8.99
CA ALA A 666 -9.69 -26.05 8.30
C ALA A 666 -8.51 -25.63 9.20
N LEU A 667 -8.72 -24.63 10.06
CA LEU A 667 -7.71 -24.03 10.93
C LEU A 667 -7.64 -24.66 12.33
N GLN A 668 -8.73 -25.27 12.81
CA GLN A 668 -8.79 -25.81 14.18
C GLN A 668 -7.69 -26.85 14.51
N PRO A 669 -7.31 -27.76 13.59
CA PRO A 669 -6.21 -28.69 13.87
C PRO A 669 -4.87 -28.00 14.16
N LEU A 670 -4.55 -26.95 13.40
CA LEU A 670 -3.36 -26.12 13.61
C LEU A 670 -3.45 -25.35 14.94
N ILE A 671 -4.62 -24.78 15.23
CA ILE A 671 -4.84 -23.98 16.45
C ILE A 671 -4.71 -24.84 17.72
N ASN A 672 -5.15 -26.09 17.66
CA ASN A 672 -5.13 -27.01 18.81
C ASN A 672 -3.83 -27.82 18.93
N ASP A 673 -2.82 -27.52 18.11
CA ASP A 673 -1.57 -28.29 18.01
C ASP A 673 -1.81 -29.80 17.85
N THR A 674 -2.86 -30.21 17.15
CA THR A 674 -3.08 -31.62 16.83
C THR A 674 -2.14 -31.98 15.69
N PRO A 675 -0.97 -32.60 15.94
CA PRO A 675 0.02 -32.80 14.90
C PRO A 675 -0.40 -34.02 14.09
N GLU A 676 -0.99 -33.81 12.91
CA GLU A 676 -0.96 -34.82 11.87
C GLU A 676 0.44 -34.75 11.26
N ARG A 677 1.39 -35.48 11.85
CA ARG A 677 2.68 -35.74 11.22
C ARG A 677 2.46 -36.62 10.00
N GLU A 678 2.09 -36.03 8.87
CA GLU A 678 2.62 -36.55 7.61
C GLU A 678 4.11 -36.18 7.59
N GLN A 679 4.96 -37.20 7.43
CA GLN A 679 6.40 -37.02 7.24
C GLN A 679 6.59 -35.88 6.24
N GLY A 680 7.28 -34.81 6.68
CA GLY A 680 7.46 -33.62 5.88
C GLY A 680 7.93 -34.00 4.48
N ASP A 681 7.18 -33.56 3.48
CA ASP A 681 7.61 -33.65 2.09
C ASP A 681 8.99 -32.98 2.01
N VAL A 682 10.02 -33.80 1.91
CA VAL A 682 11.36 -33.37 1.54
C VAL A 682 11.19 -32.81 0.15
N LEU A 683 11.16 -31.48 0.03
CA LEU A 683 11.28 -30.80 -1.25
C LEU A 683 12.71 -31.06 -1.75
N ALA A 684 12.92 -32.24 -2.32
CA ALA A 684 14.11 -32.55 -3.09
C ALA A 684 14.09 -31.62 -4.31
N ALA A 685 14.95 -30.61 -4.30
CA ALA A 685 15.42 -29.97 -5.52
C ALA A 685 16.31 -30.98 -6.25
N GLY A 686 15.70 -32.00 -6.82
CA GLY A 686 16.44 -33.11 -7.41
C GLY A 686 15.50 -34.05 -8.11
N PHE A 687 15.48 -33.97 -9.44
CA PHE A 687 15.12 -35.13 -10.23
C PHE A 687 16.04 -36.27 -9.79
N SER A 688 15.48 -37.27 -9.13
CA SER A 688 16.16 -38.55 -8.91
C SER A 688 16.39 -39.20 -10.27
N ARG A 689 17.64 -39.09 -10.72
CA ARG A 689 18.34 -39.78 -11.83
C ARG A 689 17.58 -40.11 -13.11
#